data_AF-A0A1C4H6F1-F1
#
_entry.id   AF-A0A1C4H6F1-F1
#
_cell.length_a   1.000
_cell.length_b   1.000
_cell.length_c   1.000
_cell.angle_alpha   90.00
_cell.angle_beta   90.00
_cell.angle_gamma   90.00
#
_symmetry.space_group_name_H-M   'P 1'
#
loop_
_entity.id
_entity.type
_entity.pdbx_description
1 polymer ?
#
loop_
_entity_poly.entity_id
_entity_poly.type
_entity_poly.pdbx_seq_one_letter_code
_entity_poly.pdbx_strand_id
1 'polypeptide(L)'
;MMIRRGTQVKSAGSFRPCVPAYDEMKGMNMQGKMVAWVVKGTSVLTASALGMALTVIPAVAATDTNLSGFDAAGIESQSYNSGTDGRFGNKDQAKTIGNQKMVANVEASKDAMPDNPSQRLPDKVSTAVPDDATVISKDLAATKDGQVKDLKTGEVVTDPKLVGTEDTPPDPLEVTGGRRFIPVDASEVKEAVGKNDGDASAAADAGAADSAATPSKATDKGNVHTAALQNNQYGAYWGRHNNTQAFFERGGNLFVQQAKGVVDVSEHQGGIDWQTAKNSGVEGAIIRIGFGWGNRMDRQAARNVSECKRLGIPFGVYLYSYAYDNNSARAEGNDVVNKLRQLGVSPGDLTFPVYYDLERWSWTGHTPPTNPWVYDGMVNTWYGCLQSNGYNNLSIYSYTSYLNTSLNTGNIRAKTRWVASYGSRTGFGFSSNDRAWQYADNGGIKGINGNVDLNAFGNYSYVSSAADISGHRAASLPNDTYYISSLLRDSAGLDIPGGSGTNGAKIQLYDANQTAAQQYKLTRHGDDGTYEIRNVNSGKALDVPSGNAYRGASVQQWDPNGSNAQRWYLRNTGQGGMYIQSKLGNFVLDLPCARTGNGTGLNLWEPNYSQAQQFLFSTVVDLPSEYLRFSSVINSSALMDVSGASESNGARVQMYAFNDTDAQKFRLRLVGNSIYEIINANSGKVVDLSGASVENGTRIQQYTRNNTCSQHWLVRQQGVGQYSFYSGCAADKVIDIPSGWAKNGVGLQIYDGNGSAAQKWWLTPVKTSWQYADDLAAAHRSEIADGVYSFGSKNRSSQVLDVSGGSLGNGARVQLYGRNGSGAQSWRISHDSTGYVTLTNTQSGKALDIPGALGKAGVALQQYQPNDTRAQKWIVVKDGDAYKFMSATDTNLVLDISRGLTANGTALQLYYNNDTGAQRWVSVK
;
A
#
# COMPACT_ATOMS: atom_id res chain seq x y z
N MET A 1 -25.63 -40.51 48.09
CA MET A 1 -26.73 -40.31 47.11
C MET A 1 -26.23 -39.28 46.09
N MET A 2 -25.32 -39.66 45.18
CA MET A 2 -25.50 -40.27 43.85
C MET A 2 -26.16 -39.33 42.81
N ILE A 3 -25.52 -39.29 41.62
CA ILE A 3 -25.99 -38.85 40.28
C ILE A 3 -25.60 -37.39 39.91
N ARG A 4 -24.93 -37.07 38.77
CA ARG A 4 -24.26 -37.82 37.67
C ARG A 4 -23.28 -36.88 36.94
N ARG A 5 -22.25 -37.48 36.35
CA ARG A 5 -21.26 -36.87 35.44
C ARG A 5 -21.87 -36.43 34.10
N GLY A 6 -21.29 -35.39 33.51
CA GLY A 6 -21.46 -35.01 32.11
C GLY A 6 -20.25 -34.20 31.63
N THR A 7 -19.21 -34.90 31.16
CA THR A 7 -18.00 -34.33 30.58
C THR A 7 -18.30 -33.85 29.16
N GLN A 8 -18.21 -32.55 28.88
CA GLN A 8 -18.11 -32.04 27.50
C GLN A 8 -16.67 -31.64 27.21
N VAL A 9 -16.10 -32.35 26.24
CA VAL A 9 -14.85 -32.02 25.55
C VAL A 9 -15.07 -30.71 24.79
N LYS A 10 -14.33 -29.65 25.15
CA LYS A 10 -14.30 -28.40 24.38
C LYS A 10 -13.61 -28.67 23.04
N SER A 11 -14.38 -28.57 21.97
CA SER A 11 -13.91 -28.57 20.59
C SER A 11 -12.93 -27.42 20.35
N ALA A 12 -11.86 -27.72 19.60
CA ALA A 12 -10.90 -26.76 19.07
C ALA A 12 -11.59 -25.57 18.41
N GLY A 13 -11.08 -24.37 18.67
CA GLY A 13 -11.58 -23.13 18.08
C GLY A 13 -11.50 -23.18 16.56
N SER A 14 -12.68 -23.16 15.92
CA SER A 14 -12.82 -23.01 14.48
C SER A 14 -12.23 -21.67 14.05
N PHE A 15 -11.15 -21.71 13.26
CA PHE A 15 -10.67 -20.58 12.49
C PHE A 15 -11.78 -20.14 11.52
N ARG A 16 -12.23 -18.89 11.64
CA ARG A 16 -13.03 -18.25 10.59
C ARG A 16 -12.07 -17.73 9.51
N PRO A 17 -12.24 -18.11 8.23
CA PRO A 17 -11.45 -17.52 7.16
C PRO A 17 -11.76 -16.02 7.02
N CYS A 18 -10.72 -15.22 6.81
CA CYS A 18 -10.82 -13.79 6.57
C CYS A 18 -11.50 -13.54 5.21
N VAL A 19 -12.70 -12.99 5.25
CA VAL A 19 -13.35 -12.39 4.07
C VAL A 19 -12.96 -10.91 4.08
N PRO A 20 -12.37 -10.36 2.99
CA PRO A 20 -12.20 -8.92 2.85
C PRO A 20 -13.57 -8.24 2.90
N ALA A 21 -13.75 -7.27 3.79
CA ALA A 21 -14.89 -6.36 3.69
C ALA A 21 -14.65 -5.46 2.48
N TYR A 22 -15.30 -5.77 1.36
CA TYR A 22 -15.47 -4.81 0.27
C TYR A 22 -16.54 -3.82 0.70
N ASP A 23 -16.19 -2.54 0.76
CA ASP A 23 -17.12 -1.44 0.96
C ASP A 23 -18.15 -1.41 -0.19
N GLU A 24 -19.39 -1.78 0.11
CA GLU A 24 -20.54 -1.47 -0.73
C GLU A 24 -20.97 -0.01 -0.50
N MET A 25 -20.37 0.93 -1.23
CA MET A 25 -21.04 2.21 -1.50
C MET A 25 -21.97 2.05 -2.70
N LYS A 26 -23.19 1.53 -2.48
CA LYS A 26 -24.32 1.75 -3.39
C LYS A 26 -25.62 2.00 -2.61
N GLY A 27 -26.03 3.27 -2.64
CA GLY A 27 -27.42 3.72 -2.72
C GLY A 27 -28.38 3.27 -1.63
N MET A 28 -28.55 4.09 -0.60
CA MET A 28 -29.81 4.11 0.16
C MET A 28 -30.56 5.43 -0.04
N ASN A 29 -31.67 5.26 -0.72
CA ASN A 29 -32.77 6.19 -0.94
C ASN A 29 -33.31 6.67 0.42
N MET A 30 -33.39 7.98 0.61
CA MET A 30 -34.05 8.59 1.78
C MET A 30 -35.56 8.40 1.69
N GLN A 31 -36.19 7.79 2.70
CA GLN A 31 -37.61 8.02 3.00
C GLN A 31 -37.98 7.72 4.47
N GLY A 32 -38.46 8.74 5.19
CA GLY A 32 -39.30 8.68 6.39
C GLY A 32 -38.59 8.28 7.70
N LYS A 33 -38.60 9.02 8.81
CA LYS A 33 -39.66 9.86 9.39
C LYS A 33 -39.05 10.75 10.48
N MET A 34 -39.51 11.99 10.51
CA MET A 34 -39.27 12.98 11.56
C MET A 34 -39.86 12.54 12.92
N VAL A 35 -39.15 12.82 14.01
CA VAL A 35 -39.75 13.29 15.26
C VAL A 35 -39.00 14.55 15.68
N ALA A 36 -39.74 15.65 15.72
CA ALA A 36 -39.25 16.99 16.00
C ALA A 36 -39.09 17.22 17.51
N TRP A 37 -38.05 17.99 17.88
CA TRP A 37 -38.14 18.96 18.97
C TRP A 37 -37.69 20.32 18.45
N VAL A 38 -38.62 21.28 18.52
CA VAL A 38 -38.52 22.67 18.10
C VAL A 38 -38.04 23.51 19.29
N VAL A 39 -37.01 24.34 19.09
CA VAL A 39 -36.97 25.71 19.65
C VAL A 39 -36.33 26.66 18.63
N LYS A 40 -36.97 27.81 18.51
CA LYS A 40 -36.91 28.86 17.47
C LYS A 40 -35.67 29.76 17.56
N GLY A 41 -35.28 30.36 16.43
CA GLY A 41 -34.31 31.45 16.38
C GLY A 41 -34.04 31.97 14.96
N THR A 42 -34.97 32.75 14.44
CA THR A 42 -35.09 33.46 13.15
C THR A 42 -33.90 34.31 12.66
N SER A 43 -33.60 34.16 11.34
CA SER A 43 -33.24 35.15 10.27
C SER A 43 -32.21 36.25 10.54
N VAL A 44 -31.30 36.61 9.60
CA VAL A 44 -31.57 37.38 8.37
C VAL A 44 -30.41 37.23 7.36
N LEU A 45 -30.76 37.03 6.09
CA LEU A 45 -29.92 37.18 4.90
C LEU A 45 -29.65 38.67 4.61
N THR A 46 -28.41 39.02 4.32
CA THR A 46 -28.09 40.17 3.45
C THR A 46 -27.07 39.74 2.41
N ALA A 47 -27.50 39.79 1.16
CA ALA A 47 -26.67 39.66 -0.03
C ALA A 47 -25.87 40.95 -0.27
N SER A 48 -24.60 40.81 -0.61
CA SER A 48 -23.80 41.87 -1.22
C SER A 48 -23.15 41.30 -2.47
N ALA A 49 -23.66 41.73 -3.62
CA ALA A 49 -23.07 41.47 -4.92
C ALA A 49 -21.81 42.33 -5.09
N LEU A 50 -20.70 41.72 -5.50
CA LEU A 50 -19.62 42.41 -6.19
C LEU A 50 -19.27 41.61 -7.43
N GLY A 51 -19.56 42.18 -8.60
CA GLY A 51 -19.12 41.66 -9.87
C GLY A 51 -17.64 41.95 -10.10
N MET A 52 -16.89 40.92 -10.52
CA MET A 52 -15.71 41.09 -11.35
C MET A 52 -15.77 40.11 -12.50
N ALA A 53 -15.56 40.64 -13.70
CA ALA A 53 -15.55 39.93 -14.96
C ALA A 53 -14.43 38.89 -14.99
N LEU A 54 -14.79 37.63 -15.29
CA LEU A 54 -13.85 36.56 -15.59
C LEU A 54 -13.65 36.52 -17.11
N THR A 55 -12.59 37.16 -17.62
CA THR A 55 -12.10 36.89 -18.98
C THR A 55 -11.35 35.56 -18.97
N VAL A 56 -11.92 34.55 -19.61
CA VAL A 56 -11.28 33.25 -19.86
C VAL A 56 -10.20 33.45 -20.93
N ILE A 57 -8.94 33.26 -20.56
CA ILE A 57 -7.82 33.11 -21.50
C ILE A 57 -7.55 31.61 -21.63
N PRO A 58 -7.55 31.03 -22.84
CA PRO A 58 -7.13 29.64 -23.05
C PRO A 58 -5.62 29.51 -22.84
N ALA A 59 -5.21 28.51 -22.06
CA ALA A 59 -3.81 28.13 -21.91
C ALA A 59 -3.29 27.58 -23.25
N VAL A 60 -2.46 28.38 -23.92
CA VAL A 60 -1.62 27.94 -25.03
C VAL A 60 -0.45 27.15 -24.44
N ALA A 61 -0.31 25.89 -24.86
CA ALA A 61 0.87 25.10 -24.60
C ALA A 61 2.08 25.75 -25.28
N ALA A 62 3.07 26.15 -24.50
CA ALA A 62 4.36 26.58 -25.01
C ALA A 62 5.13 25.34 -25.51
N THR A 63 5.18 25.18 -26.82
CA THR A 63 6.25 24.47 -27.51
C THR A 63 7.49 25.35 -27.48
N ASP A 64 8.61 24.85 -26.94
CA ASP A 64 9.91 25.44 -27.22
C ASP A 64 10.77 24.42 -27.97
N THR A 65 10.85 24.67 -29.26
CA THR A 65 11.79 24.10 -30.22
C THR A 65 13.07 24.91 -30.19
N ASN A 66 14.22 24.24 -30.05
CA ASN A 66 15.40 24.39 -30.93
C ASN A 66 16.65 23.81 -30.24
N LEU A 67 17.28 22.78 -30.80
CA LEU A 67 18.26 22.98 -31.87
C LEU A 67 18.74 21.63 -32.43
N SER A 68 18.85 21.66 -33.74
CA SER A 68 19.25 20.64 -34.69
C SER A 68 20.74 20.27 -34.65
N GLY A 69 21.01 19.03 -35.08
CA GLY A 69 22.21 18.69 -35.87
C GLY A 69 23.16 17.74 -35.16
N PHE A 70 23.20 16.48 -35.60
CA PHE A 70 24.32 15.91 -36.37
C PHE A 70 24.22 14.37 -36.39
N ASP A 71 24.04 13.88 -37.62
CA ASP A 71 24.50 12.65 -38.26
C ASP A 71 24.75 11.35 -37.49
N ALA A 72 24.18 10.31 -38.07
CA ALA A 72 24.54 8.92 -37.88
C ALA A 72 25.97 8.62 -38.37
N ALA A 73 26.78 8.05 -37.50
CA ALA A 73 27.86 7.14 -37.86
C ALA A 73 28.12 6.21 -36.68
N GLY A 74 28.20 4.90 -36.97
CA GLY A 74 28.44 3.88 -35.96
C GLY A 74 29.81 4.01 -35.31
N ILE A 75 30.00 3.28 -34.20
CA ILE A 75 31.26 2.64 -33.83
C ILE A 75 30.98 1.62 -32.72
N GLU A 76 31.65 0.50 -32.90
CA GLU A 76 31.81 -0.67 -32.05
C GLU A 76 32.04 -0.35 -30.56
N SER A 77 31.36 -1.08 -29.67
CA SER A 77 31.81 -1.15 -28.27
C SER A 77 32.80 -2.30 -28.12
N GLN A 78 34.08 -1.97 -28.23
CA GLN A 78 35.18 -2.79 -27.75
C GLN A 78 35.09 -2.98 -26.23
N SER A 79 35.33 -4.21 -25.84
CA SER A 79 35.62 -4.70 -24.49
C SER A 79 36.71 -3.88 -23.78
N TYR A 80 36.44 -3.44 -22.55
CA TYR A 80 37.49 -3.07 -21.61
C TYR A 80 37.58 -4.10 -20.48
N ASN A 81 38.78 -4.65 -20.38
CA ASN A 81 39.21 -5.71 -19.49
C ASN A 81 39.75 -5.05 -18.20
N SER A 82 39.30 -5.48 -17.03
CA SER A 82 40.00 -5.22 -15.77
C SER A 82 40.03 -6.49 -14.94
N GLY A 83 41.14 -7.22 -15.03
CA GLY A 83 41.48 -8.29 -14.10
C GLY A 83 42.10 -7.73 -12.82
N THR A 84 41.84 -8.37 -11.68
CA THR A 84 42.86 -9.21 -11.02
C THR A 84 42.30 -9.91 -9.77
N ASP A 85 42.37 -11.24 -9.86
CA ASP A 85 42.87 -12.21 -8.86
C ASP A 85 42.02 -12.67 -7.65
N GLY A 86 42.01 -14.00 -7.46
CA GLY A 86 41.39 -14.68 -6.31
C GLY A 86 40.81 -16.08 -6.58
N ARG A 87 41.68 -17.04 -6.92
CA ARG A 87 41.45 -18.50 -7.18
C ARG A 87 40.51 -19.22 -6.18
N PHE A 88 39.71 -20.19 -6.66
CA PHE A 88 40.01 -21.63 -6.66
C PHE A 88 38.88 -22.44 -7.35
N GLY A 89 39.28 -23.50 -8.05
CA GLY A 89 38.55 -24.15 -9.15
C GLY A 89 37.39 -25.08 -8.80
N ASN A 90 36.58 -25.39 -9.81
CA ASN A 90 36.67 -26.71 -10.42
C ASN A 90 36.16 -26.69 -11.87
N LYS A 91 37.00 -27.14 -12.79
CA LYS A 91 36.63 -27.49 -14.17
C LYS A 91 36.05 -28.90 -14.12
N ASP A 92 34.92 -29.13 -14.78
CA ASP A 92 34.79 -30.30 -15.67
C ASP A 92 33.45 -30.32 -16.44
N GLN A 93 33.59 -30.56 -17.75
CA GLN A 93 32.60 -31.18 -18.66
C GLN A 93 31.55 -30.27 -19.33
N ALA A 94 32.00 -29.42 -20.25
CA ALA A 94 31.25 -29.19 -21.48
C ALA A 94 31.58 -30.32 -22.47
N LYS A 95 30.68 -31.29 -22.61
CA LYS A 95 30.79 -32.37 -23.59
C LYS A 95 29.67 -32.22 -24.62
N THR A 96 30.09 -32.01 -25.86
CA THR A 96 29.31 -32.06 -27.10
C THR A 96 28.32 -33.23 -27.09
N ILE A 97 27.02 -32.95 -27.18
CA ILE A 97 26.02 -33.97 -27.48
C ILE A 97 25.67 -33.80 -28.96
N GLY A 98 26.29 -34.65 -29.79
CA GLY A 98 25.86 -34.87 -31.15
C GLY A 98 24.49 -35.54 -31.19
N ASN A 99 23.81 -35.37 -32.32
CA ASN A 99 22.54 -36.02 -32.68
C ASN A 99 22.49 -37.49 -32.23
N GLN A 100 21.85 -37.73 -31.09
CA GLN A 100 21.31 -39.04 -30.74
C GLN A 100 19.80 -38.93 -30.77
N LYS A 101 19.17 -39.72 -31.66
CA LYS A 101 17.77 -40.12 -31.56
C LYS A 101 17.54 -40.57 -30.11
N MET A 102 16.86 -39.74 -29.32
CA MET A 102 16.39 -40.13 -28.00
C MET A 102 15.23 -41.10 -28.21
N VAL A 103 15.55 -42.38 -28.15
CA VAL A 103 14.61 -43.49 -28.16
C VAL A 103 13.66 -43.31 -26.96
N ALA A 104 12.36 -43.22 -27.25
CA ALA A 104 11.32 -43.31 -26.25
C ALA A 104 11.40 -44.70 -25.57
N ASN A 105 11.89 -44.74 -24.34
CA ASN A 105 11.68 -45.86 -23.41
C ASN A 105 10.65 -45.36 -22.38
N VAL A 106 9.49 -45.98 -22.17
CA VAL A 106 9.24 -47.42 -21.91
C VAL A 106 7.83 -47.81 -22.40
N GLU A 107 7.72 -49.04 -22.92
CA GLU A 107 6.50 -49.85 -23.19
C GLU A 107 5.17 -49.13 -22.87
N ALA A 108 4.66 -48.40 -23.86
CA ALA A 108 3.21 -48.31 -24.00
C ALA A 108 2.67 -49.75 -24.12
N SER A 109 1.45 -50.02 -23.66
CA SER A 109 0.76 -51.27 -24.02
C SER A 109 1.01 -51.54 -25.50
N LYS A 110 1.32 -52.79 -25.88
CA LYS A 110 1.49 -53.17 -27.29
C LYS A 110 0.33 -52.66 -28.16
N ASP A 111 -0.84 -52.47 -27.54
CA ASP A 111 -2.08 -52.00 -28.16
C ASP A 111 -2.33 -50.47 -28.06
N ALA A 112 -1.35 -49.63 -27.70
CA ALA A 112 -1.53 -48.20 -27.49
C ALA A 112 -0.98 -47.32 -28.63
N MET A 113 -1.68 -46.23 -28.92
CA MET A 113 -1.33 -45.32 -30.02
C MET A 113 -0.08 -44.48 -29.68
N PRO A 114 0.84 -44.24 -30.65
CA PRO A 114 1.99 -43.37 -30.44
C PRO A 114 1.59 -42.02 -29.84
N ASP A 115 2.40 -41.53 -28.89
CA ASP A 115 2.20 -40.31 -28.06
C ASP A 115 0.86 -40.18 -27.31
N ASN A 116 -0.09 -41.10 -27.53
CA ASN A 116 -1.46 -41.10 -26.99
C ASN A 116 -1.73 -42.41 -26.26
N PRO A 117 -1.05 -42.66 -25.13
CA PRO A 117 -0.98 -43.99 -24.56
C PRO A 117 -2.32 -44.42 -23.91
N SER A 118 -3.26 -43.48 -23.69
CA SER A 118 -4.65 -43.71 -23.27
C SER A 118 -5.57 -44.18 -24.41
N GLN A 119 -5.13 -44.09 -25.67
CA GLN A 119 -5.89 -44.44 -26.85
C GLN A 119 -5.42 -45.80 -27.41
N ARG A 120 -6.36 -46.69 -27.69
CA ARG A 120 -6.05 -48.01 -28.29
C ARG A 120 -5.72 -47.85 -29.78
N LEU A 121 -4.76 -48.63 -30.27
CA LEU A 121 -4.47 -48.78 -31.69
C LEU A 121 -5.71 -49.30 -32.44
N PRO A 122 -5.96 -48.82 -33.67
CA PRO A 122 -6.97 -49.42 -34.52
C PRO A 122 -6.53 -50.82 -34.93
N ASP A 123 -7.48 -51.75 -35.09
CA ASP A 123 -7.17 -53.12 -35.54
C ASP A 123 -6.55 -53.18 -36.95
N LYS A 124 -6.73 -52.12 -37.75
CA LYS A 124 -6.09 -51.93 -39.06
C LYS A 124 -6.08 -50.46 -39.45
N VAL A 125 -5.11 -50.05 -40.27
CA VAL A 125 -5.11 -48.76 -40.96
C VAL A 125 -5.25 -49.00 -42.47
N SER A 126 -6.18 -48.30 -43.12
CA SER A 126 -6.42 -48.43 -44.55
C SER A 126 -5.21 -47.99 -45.37
N THR A 127 -4.88 -48.74 -46.43
CA THR A 127 -3.82 -48.37 -47.38
C THR A 127 -4.15 -47.08 -48.15
N ALA A 128 -5.41 -46.67 -48.17
CA ALA A 128 -5.85 -45.41 -48.77
C ALA A 128 -5.55 -44.17 -47.91
N VAL A 129 -5.08 -44.36 -46.66
CA VAL A 129 -4.51 -43.30 -45.81
C VAL A 129 -3.01 -43.20 -46.13
N PRO A 130 -2.51 -42.07 -46.67
CA PRO A 130 -1.08 -41.89 -46.96
C PRO A 130 -0.20 -42.01 -45.72
N ASP A 131 1.05 -42.45 -45.88
CA ASP A 131 2.01 -42.57 -44.77
C ASP A 131 2.37 -41.23 -44.13
N ASP A 132 2.28 -40.14 -44.91
CA ASP A 132 2.54 -38.77 -44.48
C ASP A 132 1.27 -38.02 -44.03
N ALA A 133 0.14 -38.72 -43.89
CA ALA A 133 -1.06 -38.18 -43.26
C ALA A 133 -0.85 -38.02 -41.75
N THR A 134 -1.49 -37.01 -41.17
CA THR A 134 -1.50 -36.73 -39.74
C THR A 134 -2.71 -37.41 -39.11
N VAL A 135 -2.51 -38.35 -38.20
CA VAL A 135 -3.59 -38.89 -37.37
C VAL A 135 -4.00 -37.82 -36.36
N ILE A 136 -5.29 -37.47 -36.34
CA ILE A 136 -5.85 -36.35 -35.57
C ILE A 136 -6.90 -36.80 -34.54
N SER A 137 -7.32 -38.06 -34.60
CA SER A 137 -8.10 -38.72 -33.55
C SER A 137 -7.93 -40.23 -33.62
N LYS A 138 -8.57 -40.97 -32.71
CA LYS A 138 -8.52 -42.44 -32.69
C LYS A 138 -9.04 -43.09 -33.98
N ASP A 139 -9.89 -42.39 -34.74
CA ASP A 139 -10.53 -42.92 -35.95
C ASP A 139 -10.19 -42.12 -37.22
N LEU A 140 -9.54 -40.95 -37.13
CA LEU A 140 -9.41 -40.02 -38.26
C LEU A 140 -7.96 -39.60 -38.53
N ALA A 141 -7.61 -39.48 -39.81
CA ALA A 141 -6.35 -38.90 -40.28
C ALA A 141 -6.60 -37.82 -41.33
N ALA A 142 -5.88 -36.70 -41.22
CA ALA A 142 -5.86 -35.63 -42.18
C ALA A 142 -4.66 -35.75 -43.13
N THR A 143 -4.91 -35.72 -44.43
CA THR A 143 -3.87 -35.66 -45.46
C THR A 143 -3.24 -34.27 -45.53
N LYS A 144 -2.09 -34.15 -46.21
CA LYS A 144 -1.40 -32.85 -46.37
C LYS A 144 -2.21 -31.79 -47.10
N ASP A 145 -3.11 -32.18 -48.00
CA ASP A 145 -4.04 -31.30 -48.72
C ASP A 145 -5.30 -30.96 -47.91
N GLY A 146 -5.42 -31.46 -46.68
CA GLY A 146 -6.49 -31.13 -45.75
C GLY A 146 -7.77 -31.96 -45.94
N GLN A 147 -7.70 -33.12 -46.61
CA GLN A 147 -8.79 -34.10 -46.60
C GLN A 147 -8.72 -34.93 -45.33
N VAL A 148 -9.85 -35.10 -44.64
CA VAL A 148 -9.95 -36.02 -43.51
C VAL A 148 -10.43 -37.37 -44.01
N LYS A 149 -9.76 -38.43 -43.59
CA LYS A 149 -10.08 -39.82 -43.92
C LYS A 149 -10.32 -40.62 -42.65
N ASP A 150 -11.28 -41.54 -42.72
CA ASP A 150 -11.44 -42.58 -41.71
C ASP A 150 -10.23 -43.53 -41.76
N LEU A 151 -9.60 -43.76 -40.62
CA LEU A 151 -8.37 -44.55 -40.49
C LEU A 151 -8.58 -45.99 -40.93
N LYS A 152 -9.75 -46.59 -40.67
CA LYS A 152 -10.01 -48.02 -40.86
C LYS A 152 -10.46 -48.34 -42.29
N THR A 153 -11.27 -47.46 -42.87
CA THR A 153 -11.89 -47.64 -44.19
C THR A 153 -11.12 -46.89 -45.27
N GLY A 154 -10.51 -45.74 -44.94
CA GLY A 154 -9.88 -44.83 -45.90
C GLY A 154 -10.87 -43.96 -46.66
N GLU A 155 -12.16 -44.00 -46.30
CA GLU A 155 -13.20 -43.16 -46.87
C GLU A 155 -12.99 -41.70 -46.47
N VAL A 156 -13.30 -40.78 -47.40
CA VAL A 156 -13.20 -39.34 -47.14
C VAL A 156 -14.37 -38.91 -46.27
N VAL A 157 -14.06 -38.30 -45.13
CA VAL A 157 -15.03 -37.67 -44.24
C VAL A 157 -15.37 -36.29 -44.81
N THR A 158 -16.67 -35.99 -44.88
CA THR A 158 -17.18 -34.74 -45.47
C THR A 158 -18.01 -33.90 -44.50
N ASP A 159 -18.17 -34.35 -43.25
CA ASP A 159 -18.88 -33.56 -42.23
C ASP A 159 -18.15 -32.23 -42.01
N PRO A 160 -18.75 -31.08 -42.35
CA PRO A 160 -18.09 -29.78 -42.24
C PRO A 160 -17.68 -29.43 -40.80
N LYS A 161 -18.26 -30.08 -39.77
CA LYS A 161 -17.81 -29.90 -38.38
C LYS A 161 -16.44 -30.52 -38.10
N LEU A 162 -16.11 -31.59 -38.83
CA LEU A 162 -14.88 -32.35 -38.65
C LEU A 162 -13.77 -31.87 -39.61
N VAL A 163 -14.15 -31.35 -40.78
CA VAL A 163 -13.19 -30.99 -41.84
C VAL A 163 -13.06 -29.49 -42.09
N GLY A 164 -14.01 -28.69 -41.61
CA GLY A 164 -14.10 -27.26 -41.89
C GLY A 164 -14.61 -26.95 -43.29
N THR A 165 -14.39 -25.71 -43.72
CA THR A 165 -14.72 -25.18 -45.06
C THR A 165 -13.53 -24.39 -45.60
N GLU A 166 -13.49 -24.00 -46.87
CA GLU A 166 -12.35 -23.22 -47.41
C GLU A 166 -12.03 -21.93 -46.65
N ASP A 167 -13.03 -21.30 -46.02
CA ASP A 167 -12.88 -20.02 -45.31
C ASP A 167 -12.93 -20.12 -43.77
N THR A 168 -13.33 -21.26 -43.23
CA THR A 168 -13.45 -21.46 -41.77
C THR A 168 -12.89 -22.82 -41.33
N PRO A 169 -11.86 -22.84 -40.46
CA PRO A 169 -11.32 -24.10 -39.92
C PRO A 169 -12.32 -24.80 -38.99
N PRO A 170 -12.23 -26.14 -38.87
CA PRO A 170 -13.05 -26.87 -37.92
C PRO A 170 -12.67 -26.52 -36.48
N ASP A 171 -13.54 -26.85 -35.53
CA ASP A 171 -13.16 -26.82 -34.13
C ASP A 171 -12.24 -28.02 -33.84
N PRO A 172 -11.01 -27.81 -33.33
CA PRO A 172 -10.02 -28.85 -33.14
C PRO A 172 -10.43 -29.93 -32.14
N LEU A 173 -11.42 -29.66 -31.27
CA LEU A 173 -11.92 -30.64 -30.31
C LEU A 173 -13.18 -31.39 -30.80
N GLU A 174 -13.78 -31.01 -31.94
CA GLU A 174 -14.90 -31.78 -32.51
C GLU A 174 -14.41 -33.11 -33.10
N VAL A 175 -13.22 -33.15 -33.72
CA VAL A 175 -12.64 -34.38 -34.30
C VAL A 175 -12.29 -35.45 -33.29
N THR A 176 -12.13 -35.06 -32.02
CA THR A 176 -11.80 -35.96 -30.90
C THR A 176 -12.98 -36.23 -29.97
N GLY A 177 -14.14 -35.61 -30.23
CA GLY A 177 -15.28 -35.65 -29.32
C GLY A 177 -14.99 -35.00 -27.96
N GLY A 178 -14.14 -33.97 -27.93
CA GLY A 178 -13.79 -33.20 -26.73
C GLY A 178 -12.62 -33.74 -25.91
N ARG A 179 -11.92 -34.77 -26.41
CA ARG A 179 -10.72 -35.34 -25.77
C ARG A 179 -9.46 -34.73 -26.36
N ARG A 180 -8.39 -34.53 -25.58
CA ARG A 180 -7.10 -34.18 -26.18
C ARG A 180 -6.52 -35.38 -26.91
N PHE A 181 -5.85 -35.08 -28.01
CA PHE A 181 -5.18 -36.07 -28.85
C PHE A 181 -3.94 -35.41 -29.45
N ILE A 182 -2.76 -35.95 -29.17
CA ILE A 182 -1.49 -35.50 -29.74
C ILE A 182 -1.42 -35.99 -31.19
N PRO A 183 -1.33 -35.11 -32.21
CA PRO A 183 -1.23 -35.53 -33.59
C PRO A 183 0.03 -36.38 -33.86
N VAL A 184 -0.13 -37.51 -34.56
CA VAL A 184 0.96 -38.46 -34.90
C VAL A 184 0.97 -38.81 -36.38
N ASP A 185 2.11 -39.23 -36.92
CA ASP A 185 2.19 -39.61 -38.33
C ASP A 185 1.52 -40.98 -38.57
N ALA A 186 0.77 -41.11 -39.67
CA ALA A 186 0.08 -42.35 -40.02
C ALA A 186 1.04 -43.52 -40.25
N SER A 187 2.27 -43.26 -40.69
CA SER A 187 3.36 -44.24 -40.78
C SER A 187 3.68 -44.87 -39.41
N GLU A 188 3.79 -44.07 -38.35
CA GLU A 188 4.07 -44.56 -36.99
C GLU A 188 2.93 -45.43 -36.46
N VAL A 189 1.68 -45.07 -36.75
CA VAL A 189 0.51 -45.88 -36.39
C VAL A 189 0.47 -47.19 -37.17
N LYS A 190 0.75 -47.17 -38.48
CA LYS A 190 0.83 -48.39 -39.31
C LYS A 190 1.94 -49.33 -38.84
N GLU A 191 3.11 -48.80 -38.49
CA GLU A 191 4.21 -49.58 -37.92
C GLU A 191 3.81 -50.22 -36.58
N ALA A 192 3.08 -49.49 -35.74
CA ALA A 192 2.58 -50.00 -34.47
C ALA A 192 1.53 -51.11 -34.65
N VAL A 193 0.59 -50.94 -35.59
CA VAL A 193 -0.42 -51.96 -35.96
C VAL A 193 0.24 -53.20 -36.55
N GLY A 194 1.20 -53.04 -37.48
CA GLY A 194 1.91 -54.15 -38.10
C GLY A 194 2.76 -54.98 -37.12
N LYS A 195 3.20 -54.40 -36.00
CA LYS A 195 3.85 -55.12 -34.90
C LYS A 195 2.86 -55.96 -34.08
N ASN A 196 1.58 -55.60 -34.06
CA ASN A 196 0.51 -56.35 -33.37
C ASN A 196 -0.09 -57.48 -34.22
N ASP A 197 -0.10 -57.35 -35.55
CA ASP A 197 -0.61 -58.37 -36.47
C ASP A 197 0.28 -59.63 -36.58
N GLY A 198 1.44 -59.64 -35.91
CA GLY A 198 2.38 -60.77 -35.89
C GLY A 198 2.01 -61.93 -34.95
N ASP A 199 0.93 -61.85 -34.18
CA ASP A 199 0.55 -62.90 -33.22
C ASP A 199 -0.96 -63.18 -33.21
N ALA A 200 -1.46 -63.67 -34.34
CA ALA A 200 -2.78 -64.26 -34.45
C ALA A 200 -2.78 -65.69 -33.86
N SER A 201 -2.63 -65.84 -32.54
CA SER A 201 -3.13 -67.03 -31.86
C SER A 201 -3.51 -66.75 -30.40
N ALA A 202 -4.76 -67.09 -30.08
CA ALA A 202 -5.43 -67.06 -28.77
C ALA A 202 -6.27 -65.80 -28.45
N ALA A 203 -7.39 -65.65 -29.15
CA ALA A 203 -8.56 -64.96 -28.62
C ALA A 203 -9.74 -65.93 -28.58
N ALA A 204 -9.90 -66.60 -27.44
CA ALA A 204 -11.19 -67.14 -27.02
C ALA A 204 -11.37 -66.88 -25.53
N ASP A 205 -12.46 -66.18 -25.24
CA ASP A 205 -13.17 -66.13 -23.96
C ASP A 205 -12.54 -65.35 -22.80
N ALA A 206 -13.05 -64.14 -22.58
CA ALA A 206 -13.34 -63.63 -21.24
C ALA A 206 -14.37 -62.51 -21.36
N GLY A 207 -15.61 -62.84 -21.03
CA GLY A 207 -16.72 -61.92 -20.92
C GLY A 207 -16.55 -60.87 -19.82
N ALA A 208 -17.53 -59.97 -19.79
CA ALA A 208 -17.72 -58.95 -18.79
C ALA A 208 -17.45 -59.43 -17.36
N ALA A 209 -16.53 -58.75 -16.66
CA ALA A 209 -16.41 -58.83 -15.21
C ALA A 209 -16.07 -57.45 -14.65
N ASP A 210 -17.08 -56.88 -14.00
CA ASP A 210 -16.96 -55.91 -12.92
C ASP A 210 -16.04 -56.50 -11.82
N SER A 211 -14.90 -55.88 -11.52
CA SER A 211 -14.32 -55.84 -10.17
C SER A 211 -12.96 -55.11 -10.14
N ALA A 212 -12.91 -54.13 -9.25
CA ALA A 212 -11.75 -53.66 -8.47
C ALA A 212 -10.39 -54.36 -8.70
N ALA A 213 -9.46 -53.64 -9.32
CA ALA A 213 -8.04 -53.97 -9.25
C ALA A 213 -7.33 -53.09 -8.22
N THR A 214 -6.88 -53.74 -7.15
CA THR A 214 -6.09 -53.19 -6.05
C THR A 214 -4.76 -52.60 -6.56
N PRO A 215 -4.34 -51.39 -6.14
CA PRO A 215 -3.08 -50.80 -6.58
C PRO A 215 -1.88 -51.47 -5.90
N SER A 216 -0.89 -51.86 -6.70
CA SER A 216 0.40 -52.33 -6.21
C SER A 216 1.12 -51.22 -5.44
N LYS A 217 1.42 -51.50 -4.17
CA LYS A 217 2.13 -50.63 -3.22
C LYS A 217 3.44 -50.08 -3.80
N ALA A 218 3.43 -48.81 -4.19
CA ALA A 218 4.50 -47.92 -3.79
C ALA A 218 4.28 -47.62 -2.30
N THR A 219 5.33 -47.70 -1.50
CA THR A 219 5.28 -47.54 -0.04
C THR A 219 4.93 -46.11 0.34
N ASP A 220 3.64 -45.80 0.37
CA ASP A 220 3.11 -44.51 0.81
C ASP A 220 2.84 -44.54 2.32
N LYS A 221 3.72 -43.91 3.10
CA LYS A 221 3.40 -43.53 4.47
C LYS A 221 2.74 -42.14 4.44
N GLY A 222 1.41 -42.12 4.27
CA GLY A 222 0.55 -41.19 5.01
C GLY A 222 0.06 -39.90 4.35
N ASN A 223 -0.13 -39.81 3.03
CA ASN A 223 -0.82 -38.65 2.43
C ASN A 223 -2.06 -39.08 1.62
N VAL A 224 -3.25 -38.72 2.10
CA VAL A 224 -4.49 -38.85 1.31
C VAL A 224 -4.56 -37.64 0.36
N HIS A 225 -4.47 -37.90 -0.95
CA HIS A 225 -4.61 -36.86 -1.99
C HIS A 225 -6.09 -36.55 -2.27
N THR A 226 -6.38 -35.34 -2.73
CA THR A 226 -7.74 -34.96 -3.15
C THR A 226 -8.11 -35.66 -4.46
N ALA A 227 -9.41 -35.74 -4.76
CA ALA A 227 -9.88 -36.38 -5.99
C ALA A 227 -9.36 -35.70 -7.27
N ALA A 228 -8.96 -34.43 -7.18
CA ALA A 228 -8.38 -33.69 -8.29
C ALA A 228 -6.88 -33.90 -8.52
N LEU A 229 -6.17 -34.47 -7.54
CA LEU A 229 -4.74 -34.74 -7.62
C LEU A 229 -4.50 -36.21 -7.99
N GLN A 230 -4.96 -36.57 -9.19
CA GLN A 230 -4.84 -37.93 -9.71
C GLN A 230 -3.43 -38.16 -10.24
N ASN A 231 -2.86 -39.33 -9.98
CA ASN A 231 -1.61 -39.75 -10.62
C ASN A 231 -1.91 -40.20 -12.06
N ASN A 232 -0.89 -40.22 -12.91
CA ASN A 232 -1.06 -40.82 -14.24
C ASN A 232 -0.74 -42.32 -14.20
N GLN A 233 -1.29 -43.06 -15.16
CA GLN A 233 -1.13 -44.53 -15.24
C GLN A 233 0.28 -44.97 -15.66
N TYR A 234 1.19 -44.02 -15.96
CA TYR A 234 2.57 -44.27 -16.40
C TYR A 234 3.62 -43.92 -15.35
N GLY A 235 3.19 -43.61 -14.11
CA GLY A 235 4.05 -43.50 -12.94
C GLY A 235 4.46 -42.08 -12.55
N ALA A 236 3.94 -41.03 -13.19
CA ALA A 236 4.01 -39.67 -12.64
C ALA A 236 2.99 -39.51 -11.51
N TYR A 237 3.38 -38.82 -10.43
CA TYR A 237 2.58 -38.82 -9.20
C TYR A 237 2.67 -37.53 -8.38
N TRP A 238 1.61 -37.26 -7.62
CA TRP A 238 1.54 -36.21 -6.62
C TRP A 238 2.20 -36.63 -5.31
N GLY A 239 2.89 -35.70 -4.66
CA GLY A 239 3.54 -35.93 -3.38
C GLY A 239 3.82 -34.63 -2.64
N ARG A 240 4.82 -34.64 -1.75
CA ARG A 240 5.32 -33.45 -1.07
C ARG A 240 6.81 -33.28 -1.28
N HIS A 241 7.25 -32.02 -1.40
CA HIS A 241 8.65 -31.62 -1.41
C HIS A 241 8.81 -30.37 -0.55
N ASN A 242 9.77 -30.35 0.38
CA ASN A 242 9.99 -29.26 1.34
C ASN A 242 8.71 -28.78 2.04
N ASN A 243 7.90 -29.72 2.52
CA ASN A 243 6.60 -29.47 3.16
C ASN A 243 5.53 -28.80 2.28
N THR A 244 5.74 -28.67 0.97
CA THR A 244 4.73 -28.16 0.01
C THR A 244 4.23 -29.27 -0.91
N GLN A 245 3.05 -29.10 -1.52
CA GLN A 245 2.54 -29.99 -2.56
C GLN A 245 3.51 -30.01 -3.75
N ALA A 246 3.76 -31.19 -4.31
CA ALA A 246 4.71 -31.37 -5.41
C ALA A 246 4.21 -32.42 -6.40
N PHE A 247 4.72 -32.37 -7.62
CA PHE A 247 4.48 -33.35 -8.67
C PHE A 247 5.81 -33.91 -9.18
N PHE A 248 5.86 -35.22 -9.41
CA PHE A 248 7.07 -35.96 -9.73
C PHE A 248 6.91 -36.75 -11.02
N GLU A 249 8.00 -36.84 -11.79
CA GLU A 249 8.11 -37.82 -12.87
C GLU A 249 8.27 -39.24 -12.30
N ARG A 250 8.11 -40.25 -13.15
CA ARG A 250 8.39 -41.64 -12.78
C ARG A 250 9.83 -41.78 -12.27
N GLY A 251 9.99 -42.44 -11.13
CA GLY A 251 11.29 -42.63 -10.48
C GLY A 251 11.62 -41.57 -9.42
N GLY A 252 10.73 -40.61 -9.16
CA GLY A 252 10.83 -39.67 -8.03
C GLY A 252 11.59 -38.38 -8.34
N ASN A 253 11.84 -38.08 -9.62
CA ASN A 253 12.42 -36.80 -10.02
C ASN A 253 11.40 -35.68 -9.85
N LEU A 254 11.76 -34.61 -9.14
CA LEU A 254 10.88 -33.46 -8.91
C LEU A 254 10.59 -32.74 -10.24
N PHE A 255 9.32 -32.69 -10.64
CA PHE A 255 8.89 -31.84 -11.74
C PHE A 255 8.55 -30.43 -11.24
N VAL A 256 7.63 -30.30 -10.28
CA VAL A 256 7.31 -29.00 -9.65
C VAL A 256 7.08 -29.16 -8.15
N GLN A 257 7.49 -28.16 -7.38
CA GLN A 257 7.09 -27.91 -6.00
C GLN A 257 6.16 -26.70 -5.93
N GLN A 258 5.53 -26.49 -4.76
CA GLN A 258 4.42 -25.53 -4.61
C GLN A 258 3.31 -25.78 -5.66
N ALA A 259 3.13 -27.05 -5.99
CA ALA A 259 2.37 -27.50 -7.14
C ALA A 259 0.86 -27.31 -6.92
N LYS A 260 0.13 -27.08 -8.01
CA LYS A 260 -1.31 -26.83 -8.07
C LYS A 260 -1.97 -27.75 -9.09
N GLY A 261 -3.04 -28.42 -8.67
CA GLY A 261 -3.89 -29.23 -9.56
C GLY A 261 -4.80 -28.33 -10.38
N VAL A 262 -4.49 -28.20 -11.68
CA VAL A 262 -5.20 -27.30 -12.61
C VAL A 262 -5.92 -28.12 -13.68
N VAL A 263 -7.17 -27.76 -13.98
CA VAL A 263 -7.94 -28.39 -15.07
C VAL A 263 -7.90 -27.52 -16.33
N ASP A 264 -7.81 -28.14 -17.51
CA ASP A 264 -8.07 -27.47 -18.80
C ASP A 264 -9.50 -27.81 -19.24
N VAL A 265 -10.30 -26.79 -19.54
CA VAL A 265 -11.73 -26.90 -19.80
C VAL A 265 -12.17 -26.11 -21.04
N SER A 266 -13.15 -26.66 -21.74
CA SER A 266 -13.80 -26.08 -22.91
C SER A 266 -15.32 -26.33 -22.88
N GLU A 267 -16.01 -26.04 -23.98
CA GLU A 267 -17.42 -26.38 -24.15
C GLU A 267 -17.73 -27.88 -24.04
N HIS A 268 -16.73 -28.75 -24.25
CA HIS A 268 -16.92 -30.20 -24.24
C HIS A 268 -17.15 -30.80 -22.84
N GLN A 269 -16.80 -30.08 -21.77
CA GLN A 269 -17.14 -30.47 -20.40
C GLN A 269 -18.58 -30.09 -20.02
N GLY A 270 -19.31 -29.39 -20.91
CA GLY A 270 -20.69 -28.98 -20.69
C GLY A 270 -20.84 -28.11 -19.43
N GLY A 271 -21.98 -28.21 -18.75
CA GLY A 271 -22.26 -27.46 -17.53
C GLY A 271 -21.45 -27.96 -16.33
N ILE A 272 -20.34 -27.29 -16.02
CA ILE A 272 -19.53 -27.58 -14.83
C ILE A 272 -20.20 -27.03 -13.57
N ASP A 273 -20.25 -27.83 -12.50
CA ASP A 273 -20.47 -27.39 -11.13
C ASP A 273 -19.12 -27.03 -10.49
N TRP A 274 -18.75 -25.75 -10.62
CA TRP A 274 -17.46 -25.25 -10.19
C TRP A 274 -17.27 -25.26 -8.67
N GLN A 275 -18.35 -25.20 -7.89
CA GLN A 275 -18.26 -25.31 -6.44
C GLN A 275 -17.89 -26.72 -6.03
N THR A 276 -18.53 -27.73 -6.65
CA THR A 276 -18.20 -29.14 -6.42
C THR A 276 -16.79 -29.47 -6.93
N ALA A 277 -16.40 -28.95 -8.10
CA ALA A 277 -15.05 -29.11 -8.63
C ALA A 277 -13.98 -28.53 -7.68
N LYS A 278 -14.17 -27.29 -7.19
CA LYS A 278 -13.29 -26.68 -6.19
C LYS A 278 -13.21 -27.51 -4.91
N ASN A 279 -14.35 -27.97 -4.40
CA ASN A 279 -14.40 -28.79 -3.19
C ASN A 279 -13.73 -30.18 -3.37
N SER A 280 -13.66 -30.67 -4.60
CA SER A 280 -12.98 -31.92 -4.95
C SER A 280 -11.44 -31.78 -5.04
N GLY A 281 -10.94 -30.55 -4.98
CA GLY A 281 -9.51 -30.22 -4.94
C GLY A 281 -8.98 -29.51 -6.18
N VAL A 282 -9.83 -29.00 -7.08
CA VAL A 282 -9.38 -28.16 -8.21
C VAL A 282 -8.83 -26.83 -7.66
N GLU A 283 -7.57 -26.54 -7.96
CA GLU A 283 -6.85 -25.37 -7.46
C GLU A 283 -6.67 -24.27 -8.52
N GLY A 284 -7.07 -24.52 -9.77
CA GLY A 284 -7.07 -23.55 -10.85
C GLY A 284 -7.65 -24.10 -12.15
N ALA A 285 -7.84 -23.22 -13.14
CA ALA A 285 -8.33 -23.60 -14.46
C ALA A 285 -7.63 -22.88 -15.62
N ILE A 286 -7.43 -23.56 -16.74
CA ILE A 286 -7.11 -22.95 -18.03
C ILE A 286 -8.34 -23.09 -18.94
N ILE A 287 -8.91 -21.97 -19.39
CA ILE A 287 -10.21 -21.95 -20.07
C ILE A 287 -10.01 -21.67 -21.56
N ARG A 288 -10.55 -22.53 -22.42
CA ARG A 288 -10.59 -22.26 -23.87
C ARG A 288 -11.47 -21.07 -24.15
N ILE A 289 -10.97 -20.10 -24.90
CA ILE A 289 -11.76 -18.93 -25.34
C ILE A 289 -12.12 -18.97 -26.83
N GLY A 290 -11.46 -19.82 -27.62
CA GLY A 290 -11.79 -20.04 -29.03
C GLY A 290 -10.66 -20.74 -29.78
N PHE A 291 -10.78 -20.75 -31.10
CA PHE A 291 -9.81 -21.34 -32.02
C PHE A 291 -9.76 -20.51 -33.32
N GLY A 292 -8.58 -20.35 -33.93
CA GLY A 292 -8.41 -19.49 -35.11
C GLY A 292 -8.76 -18.02 -34.84
N TRP A 293 -8.87 -17.23 -35.91
CA TRP A 293 -9.30 -15.83 -35.86
C TRP A 293 -10.70 -15.66 -36.44
N GLY A 294 -11.52 -14.80 -35.83
CA GLY A 294 -12.87 -14.47 -36.33
C GLY A 294 -13.91 -15.56 -36.08
N ASN A 295 -13.50 -16.74 -35.63
CA ASN A 295 -14.40 -17.81 -35.21
C ASN A 295 -15.11 -17.49 -33.91
N ARG A 296 -16.22 -18.21 -33.69
CA ARG A 296 -17.02 -18.13 -32.46
C ARG A 296 -16.16 -18.28 -31.21
N MET A 297 -16.57 -17.61 -30.14
CA MET A 297 -16.06 -17.88 -28.80
C MET A 297 -16.52 -19.28 -28.34
N ASP A 298 -15.70 -19.95 -27.54
CA ASP A 298 -16.09 -21.20 -26.88
C ASP A 298 -17.40 -20.98 -26.08
N ARG A 299 -18.39 -21.85 -26.25
CA ARG A 299 -19.74 -21.62 -25.73
C ARG A 299 -19.79 -21.60 -24.20
N GLN A 300 -18.81 -22.19 -23.51
CA GLN A 300 -18.74 -22.21 -22.06
C GLN A 300 -17.75 -21.19 -21.47
N ALA A 301 -16.95 -20.49 -22.29
CA ALA A 301 -15.96 -19.53 -21.82
C ALA A 301 -16.53 -18.48 -20.85
N ALA A 302 -17.66 -17.85 -21.21
CA ALA A 302 -18.28 -16.81 -20.38
C ALA A 302 -18.71 -17.35 -19.01
N ARG A 303 -19.32 -18.53 -18.97
CA ARG A 303 -19.76 -19.17 -17.72
C ARG A 303 -18.56 -19.61 -16.87
N ASN A 304 -17.55 -20.22 -17.49
CA ASN A 304 -16.36 -20.70 -16.79
C ASN A 304 -15.56 -19.54 -16.19
N VAL A 305 -15.35 -18.44 -16.93
CA VAL A 305 -14.69 -17.24 -16.42
C VAL A 305 -15.48 -16.62 -15.27
N SER A 306 -16.79 -16.46 -15.44
CA SER A 306 -17.68 -15.93 -14.40
C SER A 306 -17.60 -16.73 -13.11
N GLU A 307 -17.67 -18.05 -13.19
CA GLU A 307 -17.65 -18.93 -12.03
C GLU A 307 -16.28 -18.97 -11.34
N CYS A 308 -15.18 -18.95 -12.11
CA CYS A 308 -13.84 -18.83 -11.55
C CYS A 308 -13.66 -17.52 -10.78
N LYS A 309 -14.13 -16.38 -11.33
CA LYS A 309 -14.14 -15.09 -10.62
C LYS A 309 -15.00 -15.13 -9.37
N ARG A 310 -16.23 -15.64 -9.46
CA ARG A 310 -17.19 -15.73 -8.34
C ARG A 310 -16.64 -16.55 -7.18
N LEU A 311 -15.94 -17.64 -7.48
CA LEU A 311 -15.41 -18.58 -6.49
C LEU A 311 -13.96 -18.28 -6.09
N GLY A 312 -13.31 -17.29 -6.69
CA GLY A 312 -11.88 -17.03 -6.48
C GLY A 312 -11.00 -18.21 -6.85
N ILE A 313 -11.32 -18.92 -7.94
CA ILE A 313 -10.49 -19.97 -8.51
C ILE A 313 -9.50 -19.28 -9.48
N PRO A 314 -8.17 -19.39 -9.25
CA PRO A 314 -7.17 -18.87 -10.17
C PRO A 314 -7.37 -19.41 -11.59
N PHE A 315 -7.34 -18.55 -12.60
CA PHE A 315 -7.52 -18.99 -13.97
C PHE A 315 -6.58 -18.30 -14.97
N GLY A 316 -6.38 -18.98 -16.09
CA GLY A 316 -5.80 -18.47 -17.33
C GLY A 316 -6.70 -18.87 -18.51
N VAL A 317 -6.28 -18.53 -19.72
CA VAL A 317 -7.06 -18.83 -20.94
C VAL A 317 -6.16 -19.28 -22.07
N TYR A 318 -6.72 -19.93 -23.09
CA TYR A 318 -6.00 -20.26 -24.32
C TYR A 318 -6.87 -20.11 -25.57
N LEU A 319 -6.20 -19.89 -26.70
CA LEU A 319 -6.78 -19.95 -28.04
C LEU A 319 -5.95 -20.91 -28.89
N TYR A 320 -6.61 -21.93 -29.44
CA TYR A 320 -6.00 -22.88 -30.38
C TYR A 320 -5.72 -22.19 -31.72
N SER A 321 -4.48 -22.23 -32.18
CA SER A 321 -4.06 -21.52 -33.38
C SER A 321 -4.29 -22.31 -34.67
N TYR A 322 -4.78 -21.62 -35.70
CA TYR A 322 -4.73 -22.04 -37.10
C TYR A 322 -3.82 -21.13 -37.94
N ALA A 323 -3.03 -20.26 -37.30
CA ALA A 323 -2.18 -19.32 -38.01
C ALA A 323 -1.07 -20.04 -38.79
N TYR A 324 -0.74 -19.51 -39.97
CA TYR A 324 0.31 -20.01 -40.86
C TYR A 324 1.28 -18.92 -41.32
N ASP A 325 1.04 -17.67 -40.93
CA ASP A 325 1.91 -16.54 -41.21
C ASP A 325 1.74 -15.43 -40.16
N ASN A 326 2.52 -14.36 -40.26
CA ASN A 326 2.43 -13.24 -39.31
C ASN A 326 1.08 -12.50 -39.37
N ASN A 327 0.38 -12.54 -40.51
CA ASN A 327 -0.90 -11.82 -40.67
C ASN A 327 -2.04 -12.54 -39.95
N SER A 328 -2.13 -13.85 -40.14
CA SER A 328 -3.05 -14.74 -39.41
C SER A 328 -2.74 -14.73 -37.91
N ALA A 329 -1.47 -14.79 -37.50
CA ALA A 329 -1.09 -14.67 -36.08
C ALA A 329 -1.48 -13.31 -35.46
N ARG A 330 -1.36 -12.21 -36.23
CA ARG A 330 -1.86 -10.88 -35.80
C ARG A 330 -3.38 -10.86 -35.68
N ALA A 331 -4.09 -11.49 -36.60
CA ALA A 331 -5.55 -11.61 -36.55
C ALA A 331 -5.99 -12.39 -35.29
N GLU A 332 -5.34 -13.50 -34.98
CA GLU A 332 -5.58 -14.27 -33.76
C GLU A 332 -5.27 -13.46 -32.50
N GLY A 333 -4.15 -12.74 -32.47
CA GLY A 333 -3.79 -11.88 -31.34
C GLY A 333 -4.83 -10.80 -31.07
N ASN A 334 -5.32 -10.13 -32.12
CA ASN A 334 -6.39 -9.13 -32.01
C ASN A 334 -7.71 -9.75 -31.55
N ASP A 335 -8.03 -10.95 -32.05
CA ASP A 335 -9.27 -11.64 -31.70
C ASP A 335 -9.27 -12.14 -30.24
N VAL A 336 -8.12 -12.60 -29.73
CA VAL A 336 -7.94 -12.91 -28.31
C VAL A 336 -8.22 -11.68 -27.44
N VAL A 337 -7.66 -10.51 -27.80
CA VAL A 337 -7.92 -9.25 -27.06
C VAL A 337 -9.41 -8.91 -27.08
N ASN A 338 -10.09 -9.07 -28.22
CA ASN A 338 -11.52 -8.81 -28.34
C ASN A 338 -12.36 -9.77 -27.48
N LYS A 339 -12.05 -11.07 -27.50
CA LYS A 339 -12.72 -12.09 -26.68
C LYS A 339 -12.51 -11.83 -25.19
N LEU A 340 -11.29 -11.48 -24.76
CA LEU A 340 -11.00 -11.12 -23.37
C LEU A 340 -11.83 -9.91 -22.90
N ARG A 341 -11.98 -8.88 -23.75
CA ARG A 341 -12.85 -7.74 -23.48
C ARG A 341 -14.32 -8.13 -23.36
N GLN A 342 -14.82 -8.98 -24.27
CA GLN A 342 -16.21 -9.48 -24.22
C GLN A 342 -16.49 -10.30 -22.95
N LEU A 343 -15.50 -11.06 -22.47
CA LEU A 343 -15.57 -11.82 -21.23
C LEU A 343 -15.40 -10.97 -19.96
N GLY A 344 -15.12 -9.67 -20.10
CA GLY A 344 -14.83 -8.78 -18.97
C GLY A 344 -13.57 -9.19 -18.19
N VAL A 345 -12.58 -9.77 -18.88
CA VAL A 345 -11.30 -10.17 -18.30
C VAL A 345 -10.29 -9.04 -18.51
N SER A 346 -9.66 -8.60 -17.43
CA SER A 346 -8.57 -7.64 -17.40
C SER A 346 -7.24 -8.36 -17.11
N PRO A 347 -6.07 -7.73 -17.38
CA PRO A 347 -4.78 -8.36 -17.09
C PRO A 347 -4.60 -8.81 -15.63
N GLY A 348 -5.19 -8.08 -14.67
CA GLY A 348 -5.11 -8.41 -13.24
C GLY A 348 -5.98 -9.60 -12.79
N ASP A 349 -6.94 -10.03 -13.62
CA ASP A 349 -7.77 -11.20 -13.34
C ASP A 349 -7.03 -12.54 -13.60
N LEU A 350 -6.02 -12.50 -14.47
CA LEU A 350 -5.34 -13.69 -15.00
C LEU A 350 -4.16 -14.10 -14.12
N THR A 351 -4.41 -15.04 -13.20
CA THR A 351 -3.35 -15.63 -12.36
C THR A 351 -2.44 -16.55 -13.17
N PHE A 352 -3.02 -17.28 -14.14
CA PHE A 352 -2.25 -18.02 -15.13
C PHE A 352 -2.20 -17.26 -16.46
N PRO A 353 -1.20 -17.53 -17.33
CA PRO A 353 -1.03 -16.84 -18.60
C PRO A 353 -2.25 -16.89 -19.53
N VAL A 354 -2.24 -15.97 -20.50
CA VAL A 354 -2.87 -16.24 -21.81
C VAL A 354 -1.92 -17.14 -22.58
N TYR A 355 -2.38 -18.34 -22.91
CA TYR A 355 -1.63 -19.33 -23.65
C TYR A 355 -1.93 -19.25 -25.14
N TYR A 356 -0.86 -19.16 -25.93
CA TYR A 356 -0.93 -19.40 -27.37
C TYR A 356 -0.77 -20.91 -27.61
N ASP A 357 -1.87 -21.57 -27.96
CA ASP A 357 -1.93 -23.01 -28.16
C ASP A 357 -1.52 -23.32 -29.60
N LEU A 358 -0.27 -23.79 -29.76
CA LEU A 358 0.37 -24.09 -31.03
C LEU A 358 0.50 -25.61 -31.19
N GLU A 359 -0.40 -26.18 -31.97
CA GLU A 359 -0.43 -27.61 -32.29
C GLU A 359 -0.40 -27.83 -33.81
N ARG A 360 -0.11 -29.06 -34.25
CA ARG A 360 -0.20 -29.41 -35.67
C ARG A 360 -1.67 -29.52 -36.05
N TRP A 361 -2.13 -28.65 -36.94
CA TRP A 361 -3.47 -28.65 -37.48
C TRP A 361 -3.49 -29.04 -38.96
N SER A 362 -4.68 -29.37 -39.47
CA SER A 362 -4.93 -29.57 -40.90
C SER A 362 -6.28 -28.96 -41.26
N TRP A 363 -6.32 -28.28 -42.39
CA TRP A 363 -7.51 -27.56 -42.83
C TRP A 363 -7.51 -27.48 -44.36
N THR A 364 -8.65 -27.73 -45.00
CA THR A 364 -8.75 -27.76 -46.46
C THR A 364 -8.22 -26.47 -47.09
N GLY A 365 -7.34 -26.61 -48.09
CA GLY A 365 -6.72 -25.47 -48.79
C GLY A 365 -5.59 -24.77 -48.03
N HIS A 366 -5.28 -25.19 -46.81
CA HIS A 366 -4.29 -24.54 -45.94
C HIS A 366 -3.31 -25.56 -45.34
N THR A 367 -2.05 -25.16 -45.21
CA THR A 367 -1.01 -26.02 -44.62
C THR A 367 -0.32 -25.31 -43.46
N PRO A 368 -0.07 -26.01 -42.33
CA PRO A 368 0.68 -25.42 -41.24
C PRO A 368 2.13 -25.16 -41.67
N PRO A 369 2.79 -24.14 -41.10
CA PRO A 369 4.21 -23.93 -41.33
C PRO A 369 5.03 -25.16 -40.96
N THR A 370 6.00 -25.50 -41.79
CA THR A 370 6.98 -26.56 -41.54
C THR A 370 8.34 -26.01 -41.09
N ASN A 371 8.55 -24.70 -41.24
CA ASN A 371 9.77 -24.02 -40.85
C ASN A 371 9.60 -23.37 -39.45
N PRO A 372 10.41 -23.76 -38.46
CA PRO A 372 10.31 -23.22 -37.10
C PRO A 372 10.54 -21.70 -37.01
N TRP A 373 11.24 -21.09 -37.97
CA TRP A 373 11.44 -19.63 -38.01
C TRP A 373 10.19 -18.85 -38.43
N VAL A 374 9.25 -19.48 -39.15
CA VAL A 374 7.95 -18.87 -39.46
C VAL A 374 7.12 -18.78 -38.18
N TYR A 375 7.08 -19.85 -37.38
CA TYR A 375 6.46 -19.82 -36.06
C TYR A 375 7.08 -18.78 -35.13
N ASP A 376 8.39 -18.54 -35.23
CA ASP A 376 9.06 -17.52 -34.44
C ASP A 376 8.48 -16.11 -34.70
N GLY A 377 8.32 -15.77 -35.98
CA GLY A 377 7.67 -14.53 -36.42
C GLY A 377 6.21 -14.43 -35.96
N MET A 378 5.46 -15.54 -36.06
CA MET A 378 4.07 -15.62 -35.63
C MET A 378 3.93 -15.39 -34.13
N VAL A 379 4.73 -16.08 -33.32
CA VAL A 379 4.77 -15.93 -31.86
C VAL A 379 5.09 -14.50 -31.48
N ASN A 380 6.13 -13.89 -32.07
CA ASN A 380 6.50 -12.51 -31.77
C ASN A 380 5.36 -11.53 -32.13
N THR A 381 4.69 -11.78 -33.26
CA THR A 381 3.57 -10.96 -33.71
C THR A 381 2.36 -11.07 -32.76
N TRP A 382 1.98 -12.29 -32.37
CA TRP A 382 0.89 -12.53 -31.43
C TRP A 382 1.19 -11.92 -30.06
N TYR A 383 2.41 -12.10 -29.53
CA TYR A 383 2.86 -11.49 -28.28
C TYR A 383 2.75 -9.95 -28.33
N GLY A 384 3.21 -9.33 -29.42
CA GLY A 384 3.13 -7.88 -29.60
C GLY A 384 1.69 -7.34 -29.57
N CYS A 385 0.73 -8.08 -30.13
CA CYS A 385 -0.69 -7.71 -30.12
C CYS A 385 -1.26 -7.68 -28.69
N LEU A 386 -0.95 -8.70 -27.88
CA LEU A 386 -1.44 -8.78 -26.51
C LEU A 386 -0.73 -7.80 -25.58
N GLN A 387 0.59 -7.66 -25.70
CA GLN A 387 1.40 -6.74 -24.89
C GLN A 387 1.01 -5.27 -25.12
N SER A 388 0.77 -4.87 -26.37
CA SER A 388 0.29 -3.52 -26.68
C SER A 388 -1.10 -3.20 -26.09
N ASN A 389 -1.85 -4.23 -25.67
CA ASN A 389 -3.13 -4.11 -24.99
C ASN A 389 -3.04 -4.40 -23.48
N GLY A 390 -1.83 -4.43 -22.91
CA GLY A 390 -1.57 -4.55 -21.47
C GLY A 390 -1.48 -5.98 -20.93
N TYR A 391 -1.59 -7.00 -21.78
CA TYR A 391 -1.47 -8.41 -21.39
C TYR A 391 -0.01 -8.86 -21.49
N ASN A 392 0.68 -8.90 -20.35
CA ASN A 392 2.10 -9.25 -20.28
C ASN A 392 2.37 -10.68 -19.77
N ASN A 393 1.40 -11.30 -19.08
CA ASN A 393 1.51 -12.68 -18.62
C ASN A 393 1.11 -13.64 -19.76
N LEU A 394 2.06 -13.91 -20.65
CA LEU A 394 1.86 -14.70 -21.88
C LEU A 394 2.73 -15.95 -21.88
N SER A 395 2.24 -17.05 -22.44
CA SER A 395 3.05 -18.26 -22.62
C SER A 395 2.60 -19.07 -23.83
N ILE A 396 3.45 -19.99 -24.28
CA ILE A 396 3.12 -20.98 -25.29
C ILE A 396 2.69 -22.28 -24.61
N TYR A 397 1.66 -22.90 -25.18
CA TYR A 397 1.28 -24.29 -24.93
C TYR A 397 1.46 -25.11 -26.21
N SER A 398 2.00 -26.32 -26.07
CA SER A 398 2.14 -27.31 -27.14
C SER A 398 2.51 -28.68 -26.55
N TYR A 399 2.72 -29.69 -27.40
CA TYR A 399 3.15 -31.03 -27.00
C TYR A 399 4.63 -31.28 -27.33
N THR A 400 5.25 -32.19 -26.58
CA THR A 400 6.71 -32.39 -26.59
C THR A 400 7.31 -32.68 -27.96
N SER A 401 6.68 -33.53 -28.78
CA SER A 401 7.21 -33.89 -30.11
C SER A 401 7.20 -32.69 -31.07
N TYR A 402 6.20 -31.81 -31.02
CA TYR A 402 6.16 -30.59 -31.84
C TYR A 402 7.20 -29.55 -31.42
N LEU A 403 7.37 -29.35 -30.11
CA LEU A 403 8.39 -28.49 -29.51
C LEU A 403 9.83 -28.92 -29.82
N ASN A 404 10.04 -30.20 -30.11
CA ASN A 404 11.34 -30.76 -30.49
C ASN A 404 11.54 -30.81 -32.02
N THR A 405 10.51 -30.53 -32.81
CA THR A 405 10.53 -30.54 -34.28
C THR A 405 10.15 -29.18 -34.87
N SER A 406 8.90 -28.99 -35.30
CA SER A 406 8.44 -27.82 -36.05
C SER A 406 8.41 -26.52 -35.23
N LEU A 407 8.43 -26.58 -33.90
CA LEU A 407 8.48 -25.42 -33.00
C LEU A 407 9.85 -25.22 -32.33
N ASN A 408 10.90 -25.91 -32.81
CA ASN A 408 12.19 -25.97 -32.14
C ASN A 408 13.08 -24.74 -32.41
N THR A 409 12.69 -23.56 -31.91
CA THR A 409 13.55 -22.36 -31.82
C THR A 409 13.85 -22.01 -30.37
N GLY A 410 14.98 -21.34 -30.12
CA GLY A 410 15.32 -20.86 -28.77
C GLY A 410 14.27 -19.90 -28.19
N ASN A 411 13.68 -19.04 -29.02
CA ASN A 411 12.67 -18.06 -28.59
C ASN A 411 11.32 -18.72 -28.24
N ILE A 412 10.84 -19.68 -29.03
CA ILE A 412 9.62 -20.44 -28.70
C ILE A 412 9.82 -21.25 -27.43
N ARG A 413 10.95 -21.96 -27.31
CA ARG A 413 11.27 -22.75 -26.11
C ARG A 413 11.37 -21.89 -24.85
N ALA A 414 11.94 -20.69 -24.93
CA ALA A 414 12.01 -19.76 -23.82
C ALA A 414 10.64 -19.22 -23.37
N LYS A 415 9.65 -19.19 -24.27
CA LYS A 415 8.27 -18.73 -24.02
C LYS A 415 7.32 -19.85 -23.60
N THR A 416 7.75 -21.10 -23.68
CA THR A 416 6.93 -22.29 -23.37
C THR A 416 7.00 -22.63 -21.89
N ARG A 417 5.87 -22.46 -21.18
CA ARG A 417 5.73 -22.82 -19.75
C ARG A 417 4.76 -23.96 -19.53
N TRP A 418 3.93 -24.34 -20.50
CA TRP A 418 2.94 -25.42 -20.36
C TRP A 418 3.08 -26.44 -21.49
N VAL A 419 3.30 -27.71 -21.16
CA VAL A 419 3.56 -28.77 -22.14
C VAL A 419 2.65 -29.97 -21.90
N ALA A 420 2.08 -30.51 -22.99
CA ALA A 420 1.36 -31.77 -23.00
C ALA A 420 2.29 -32.96 -23.25
N SER A 421 2.20 -33.97 -22.39
CA SER A 421 2.84 -35.28 -22.53
C SER A 421 2.14 -36.27 -21.61
N TYR A 422 1.59 -37.35 -22.14
CA TYR A 422 0.83 -38.32 -21.34
C TYR A 422 1.66 -39.49 -20.83
N GLY A 423 2.99 -39.42 -20.98
CA GLY A 423 3.92 -40.48 -20.57
C GLY A 423 4.45 -40.35 -19.14
N SER A 424 5.55 -41.04 -18.85
CA SER A 424 6.15 -41.10 -17.51
C SER A 424 7.01 -39.87 -17.12
N ARG A 425 7.26 -38.97 -18.08
CA ARG A 425 8.06 -37.73 -17.98
C ARG A 425 7.69 -36.78 -19.12
N THR A 426 7.99 -35.49 -18.97
CA THR A 426 7.66 -34.50 -20.02
C THR A 426 8.51 -34.66 -21.28
N GLY A 427 9.81 -34.92 -21.13
CA GLY A 427 10.76 -34.96 -22.26
C GLY A 427 11.08 -33.58 -22.86
N PHE A 428 10.68 -32.49 -22.18
CA PHE A 428 10.94 -31.11 -22.60
C PHE A 428 11.80 -30.38 -21.57
N GLY A 429 12.81 -29.65 -22.05
CA GLY A 429 13.68 -28.83 -21.21
C GLY A 429 13.09 -27.44 -21.01
N PHE A 430 12.62 -27.15 -19.80
CA PHE A 430 12.09 -25.83 -19.40
C PHE A 430 13.23 -24.88 -19.00
N SER A 431 13.18 -23.64 -19.50
CA SER A 431 14.08 -22.56 -19.07
C SER A 431 13.51 -21.71 -17.93
N SER A 432 12.18 -21.70 -17.75
CA SER A 432 11.51 -20.96 -16.68
C SER A 432 11.47 -21.76 -15.37
N ASN A 433 11.50 -21.05 -14.25
CA ASN A 433 11.32 -21.67 -12.95
C ASN A 433 9.88 -22.16 -12.78
N ASP A 434 8.92 -21.33 -13.16
CA ASP A 434 7.52 -21.66 -13.15
C ASP A 434 7.12 -22.40 -14.44
N ARG A 435 6.43 -23.53 -14.29
CA ARG A 435 6.16 -24.46 -15.37
C ARG A 435 4.95 -25.34 -15.08
N ALA A 436 4.41 -25.94 -16.14
CA ALA A 436 3.21 -26.74 -16.10
C ALA A 436 3.32 -27.96 -17.02
N TRP A 437 2.77 -29.07 -16.54
CA TRP A 437 2.67 -30.31 -17.30
C TRP A 437 1.21 -30.77 -17.34
N GLN A 438 0.64 -30.85 -18.55
CA GLN A 438 -0.60 -31.60 -18.79
C GLN A 438 -0.24 -33.09 -18.88
N TYR A 439 -0.51 -33.84 -17.81
CA TYR A 439 0.00 -35.19 -17.62
C TYR A 439 -1.03 -36.30 -17.86
N ALA A 440 -2.31 -35.93 -18.05
CA ALA A 440 -3.41 -36.85 -18.37
C ALA A 440 -4.53 -36.13 -19.13
N ASP A 441 -5.16 -36.84 -20.08
CA ASP A 441 -6.29 -36.43 -20.93
C ASP A 441 -7.64 -37.03 -20.49
N ASN A 442 -7.63 -37.85 -19.45
CA ASN A 442 -8.75 -38.71 -19.06
C ASN A 442 -9.15 -38.59 -17.58
N GLY A 443 -8.87 -37.44 -16.97
CA GLY A 443 -9.17 -37.20 -15.55
C GLY A 443 -10.67 -37.20 -15.24
N GLY A 444 -11.04 -37.74 -14.08
CA GLY A 444 -12.43 -37.74 -13.60
C GLY A 444 -12.62 -36.86 -12.36
N ILE A 445 -13.19 -35.65 -12.53
CA ILE A 445 -13.34 -34.68 -11.44
C ILE A 445 -14.81 -34.54 -11.04
N LYS A 446 -15.11 -34.63 -9.74
CA LYS A 446 -16.49 -34.41 -9.25
C LYS A 446 -16.94 -32.99 -9.61
N GLY A 447 -18.11 -32.87 -10.22
CA GLY A 447 -18.66 -31.59 -10.69
C GLY A 447 -18.31 -31.25 -12.15
N ILE A 448 -17.44 -32.04 -12.79
CA ILE A 448 -17.15 -31.95 -14.23
C ILE A 448 -17.72 -33.22 -14.89
N ASN A 449 -18.48 -33.05 -15.97
CA ASN A 449 -19.05 -34.17 -16.70
C ASN A 449 -18.03 -34.73 -17.69
N GLY A 450 -17.85 -36.06 -17.70
CA GLY A 450 -16.90 -36.71 -18.60
C GLY A 450 -15.44 -36.47 -18.21
N ASN A 451 -14.57 -36.60 -19.20
CA ASN A 451 -13.12 -36.48 -19.02
C ASN A 451 -12.71 -35.00 -18.99
N VAL A 452 -11.67 -34.72 -18.22
CA VAL A 452 -11.01 -33.40 -18.19
C VAL A 452 -9.50 -33.58 -18.12
N ASP A 453 -8.78 -32.68 -18.79
CA ASP A 453 -7.33 -32.69 -18.78
C ASP A 453 -6.79 -32.25 -17.43
N LEU A 454 -5.82 -33.01 -16.90
CA LEU A 454 -5.21 -32.75 -15.60
C LEU A 454 -3.80 -32.21 -15.74
N ASN A 455 -3.52 -31.16 -14.98
CA ASN A 455 -2.27 -30.45 -15.06
C ASN A 455 -1.65 -30.22 -13.68
N ALA A 456 -0.32 -30.27 -13.65
CA ALA A 456 0.48 -29.90 -12.48
C ALA A 456 1.24 -28.60 -12.78
N PHE A 457 0.80 -27.49 -12.18
CA PHE A 457 1.42 -26.16 -12.29
C PHE A 457 2.24 -25.86 -11.05
N GLY A 458 3.45 -25.32 -11.17
CA GLY A 458 4.24 -24.93 -9.99
C GLY A 458 5.62 -24.40 -10.36
N ASN A 459 6.53 -24.38 -9.38
CA ASN A 459 7.91 -23.94 -9.59
C ASN A 459 8.88 -25.12 -9.51
N TYR A 460 9.97 -25.09 -10.27
CA TYR A 460 11.05 -26.06 -10.11
C TYR A 460 11.80 -25.82 -8.80
N SER A 461 12.28 -24.60 -8.61
CA SER A 461 12.89 -24.08 -7.38
C SER A 461 11.86 -23.32 -6.56
N TYR A 462 11.90 -23.49 -5.24
CA TYR A 462 10.98 -22.84 -4.32
C TYR A 462 10.99 -21.31 -4.46
N VAL A 463 9.80 -20.71 -4.52
CA VAL A 463 9.61 -19.25 -4.52
C VAL A 463 8.82 -18.86 -3.27
N SER A 464 9.43 -18.11 -2.36
CA SER A 464 8.71 -17.59 -1.18
C SER A 464 7.67 -16.55 -1.64
N SER A 465 6.41 -16.72 -1.25
CA SER A 465 5.36 -15.68 -1.39
C SER A 465 5.36 -14.69 -0.23
N ALA A 466 6.14 -14.94 0.83
CA ALA A 466 6.41 -13.98 1.88
C ALA A 466 7.54 -13.06 1.44
N ALA A 467 7.35 -11.76 1.63
CA ALA A 467 8.40 -10.78 1.47
C ALA A 467 9.62 -11.15 2.33
N ASP A 468 10.81 -11.25 1.74
CA ASP A 468 12.02 -11.43 2.51
C ASP A 468 12.48 -10.06 3.04
N ILE A 469 12.15 -9.80 4.31
CA ILE A 469 12.54 -8.57 4.98
C ILE A 469 13.88 -8.70 5.72
N SER A 470 14.57 -9.85 5.63
CA SER A 470 15.87 -10.05 6.26
C SER A 470 16.97 -9.17 5.63
N GLY A 471 16.80 -8.77 4.37
CA GLY A 471 17.65 -7.80 3.66
C GLY A 471 17.32 -6.33 3.94
N HIS A 472 16.20 -6.03 4.62
CA HIS A 472 15.89 -4.64 5.00
C HIS A 472 16.94 -4.11 5.98
N ARG A 473 17.28 -2.83 5.83
CA ARG A 473 18.24 -2.13 6.70
C ARG A 473 17.84 -2.33 8.16
N ALA A 474 18.72 -2.98 8.92
CA ALA A 474 18.56 -3.11 10.36
C ALA A 474 18.55 -1.71 10.97
N ALA A 475 17.53 -1.44 11.77
CA ALA A 475 17.48 -0.22 12.52
C ALA A 475 18.35 -0.32 13.77
N SER A 476 18.99 0.79 14.13
CA SER A 476 19.79 0.90 15.33
C SER A 476 19.20 1.99 16.21
N LEU A 477 18.24 1.61 17.05
CA LEU A 477 17.78 2.45 18.15
C LEU A 477 18.75 2.34 19.34
N PRO A 478 19.11 3.45 20.01
CA PRO A 478 19.85 3.42 21.25
C PRO A 478 19.15 2.59 22.33
N ASN A 479 19.94 2.02 23.25
CA ASN A 479 19.39 1.37 24.45
C ASN A 479 18.69 2.42 25.32
N ASP A 480 17.37 2.36 25.37
CA ASP A 480 16.55 3.31 26.12
C ASP A 480 15.14 2.71 26.35
N THR A 481 14.28 3.48 26.99
CA THR A 481 12.87 3.16 27.17
C THR A 481 12.03 3.81 26.09
N TYR A 482 11.24 3.00 25.39
CA TYR A 482 10.40 3.42 24.29
C TYR A 482 8.94 3.10 24.55
N TYR A 483 8.08 3.92 23.97
CA TYR A 483 6.76 3.50 23.58
C TYR A 483 6.82 2.89 22.18
N ILE A 484 6.00 1.86 21.96
CA ILE A 484 5.89 1.17 20.66
C ILE A 484 4.44 1.33 20.18
N SER A 485 4.19 2.30 19.32
CA SER A 485 2.86 2.63 18.80
C SER A 485 2.58 1.92 17.47
N SER A 486 1.31 1.67 17.15
CA SER A 486 0.94 1.13 15.84
C SER A 486 0.99 2.21 14.76
N LEU A 487 1.49 1.90 13.57
CA LEU A 487 1.40 2.83 12.44
C LEU A 487 -0.05 3.02 11.95
N LEU A 488 -0.90 1.99 12.04
CA LEU A 488 -2.33 2.08 11.67
C LEU A 488 -3.14 2.98 12.61
N ARG A 489 -2.70 3.12 13.86
CA ARG A 489 -3.37 3.91 14.89
C ARG A 489 -2.34 4.39 15.91
N ASP A 490 -1.68 5.51 15.59
CA ASP A 490 -0.58 6.08 16.38
C ASP A 490 -1.01 6.63 17.75
N SER A 491 -2.31 6.79 17.98
CA SER A 491 -2.89 7.04 19.30
C SER A 491 -2.92 5.81 20.23
N ALA A 492 -2.39 4.65 19.78
CA ALA A 492 -2.36 3.41 20.53
C ALA A 492 -1.06 2.64 20.35
N GLY A 493 -0.69 1.87 21.37
CA GLY A 493 0.56 1.11 21.36
C GLY A 493 0.45 -0.25 22.03
N LEU A 494 1.58 -0.96 21.99
CA LEU A 494 1.75 -2.23 22.69
C LEU A 494 1.48 -2.01 24.18
N ASP A 495 0.70 -2.91 24.75
CA ASP A 495 0.21 -2.84 26.12
C ASP A 495 0.19 -4.23 26.74
N ILE A 496 0.48 -4.28 28.04
CA ILE A 496 0.22 -5.45 28.87
C ILE A 496 -1.18 -5.31 29.50
N PRO A 497 -2.13 -6.21 29.21
CA PRO A 497 -3.50 -6.09 29.70
C PRO A 497 -3.57 -5.92 31.21
N GLY A 498 -4.14 -4.79 31.65
CA GLY A 498 -4.29 -4.43 33.05
C GLY A 498 -2.97 -4.28 33.81
N GLY A 499 -1.84 -4.12 33.13
CA GLY A 499 -0.51 -4.07 33.75
C GLY A 499 -0.10 -5.38 34.42
N SER A 500 -0.61 -6.54 33.97
CA SER A 500 -0.29 -7.83 34.57
C SER A 500 1.22 -8.09 34.70
N GLY A 501 1.65 -8.63 35.84
CA GLY A 501 3.02 -9.10 36.05
C GLY A 501 3.25 -10.57 35.74
N THR A 502 2.25 -11.30 35.22
CA THR A 502 2.30 -12.76 35.07
C THR A 502 2.93 -13.20 33.74
N ASN A 503 3.71 -14.29 33.78
CA ASN A 503 4.13 -15.02 32.58
C ASN A 503 2.92 -15.46 31.75
N GLY A 504 3.05 -15.37 30.44
CA GLY A 504 2.01 -15.76 29.49
C GLY A 504 0.89 -14.74 29.28
N ALA A 505 0.95 -13.57 29.92
CA ALA A 505 0.03 -12.49 29.56
C ALA A 505 0.28 -12.08 28.10
N LYS A 506 -0.76 -12.16 27.27
CA LYS A 506 -0.68 -11.83 25.85
C LYS A 506 -0.53 -10.33 25.65
N ILE A 507 0.28 -9.95 24.68
CA ILE A 507 0.44 -8.55 24.31
C ILE A 507 -0.80 -8.11 23.54
N GLN A 508 -1.29 -6.90 23.83
CA GLN A 508 -2.41 -6.30 23.12
C GLN A 508 -2.07 -4.91 22.60
N LEU A 509 -2.91 -4.41 21.71
CA LEU A 509 -2.97 -3.00 21.34
C LEU A 509 -3.98 -2.30 22.27
N TYR A 510 -3.60 -1.16 22.82
CA TYR A 510 -4.48 -0.36 23.66
C TYR A 510 -4.21 1.14 23.46
N ASP A 511 -5.24 1.98 23.66
CA ASP A 511 -5.11 3.43 23.58
C ASP A 511 -3.99 3.93 24.50
N ALA A 512 -3.30 4.97 24.05
CA ALA A 512 -2.22 5.58 24.80
C ALA A 512 -2.69 6.03 26.18
N ASN A 513 -2.11 5.44 27.22
CA ASN A 513 -2.44 5.73 28.62
C ASN A 513 -1.20 6.12 29.44
N GLN A 514 -0.02 6.16 28.80
CA GLN A 514 1.26 6.57 29.38
C GLN A 514 1.73 5.77 30.60
N THR A 515 1.06 4.66 30.94
CA THR A 515 1.44 3.82 32.07
C THR A 515 2.69 3.01 31.75
N ALA A 516 3.38 2.54 32.79
CA ALA A 516 4.53 1.64 32.64
C ALA A 516 4.17 0.31 31.94
N ALA A 517 2.88 -0.03 31.82
CA ALA A 517 2.41 -1.19 31.05
C ALA A 517 2.57 -1.01 29.52
N GLN A 518 2.76 0.23 29.05
CA GLN A 518 3.00 0.56 27.63
C GLN A 518 4.45 0.98 27.35
N GLN A 519 5.30 1.01 28.38
CA GLN A 519 6.70 1.39 28.27
C GLN A 519 7.58 0.14 28.16
N TYR A 520 8.53 0.16 27.22
CA TYR A 520 9.40 -0.98 26.95
C TYR A 520 10.87 -0.56 26.91
N LYS A 521 11.69 -1.17 27.75
CA LYS A 521 13.15 -1.03 27.71
C LYS A 521 13.70 -1.90 26.58
N LEU A 522 14.36 -1.27 25.62
CA LEU A 522 15.07 -1.92 24.52
C LEU A 522 16.53 -2.10 24.89
N THR A 523 17.02 -3.34 24.83
CA THR A 523 18.45 -3.65 25.02
C THR A 523 18.98 -4.35 23.78
N ARG A 524 19.90 -3.70 23.07
CA ARG A 524 20.53 -4.24 21.86
C ARG A 524 21.63 -5.23 22.22
N HIS A 525 21.61 -6.37 21.56
CA HIS A 525 22.64 -7.41 21.59
C HIS A 525 23.70 -7.12 20.52
N GLY A 526 24.97 -7.08 20.94
CA GLY A 526 26.09 -6.67 20.07
C GLY A 526 26.54 -7.72 19.07
N ASP A 527 26.28 -9.00 19.36
CA ASP A 527 26.69 -10.17 18.58
C ASP A 527 25.87 -10.36 17.30
N ASP A 528 24.57 -10.08 17.34
CA ASP A 528 23.68 -10.28 16.19
C ASP A 528 22.80 -9.08 15.86
N GLY A 529 22.86 -8.01 16.66
CA GLY A 529 22.07 -6.80 16.46
C GLY A 529 20.58 -6.93 16.80
N THR A 530 20.14 -8.03 17.41
CA THR A 530 18.78 -8.18 17.92
C THR A 530 18.55 -7.35 19.18
N TYR A 531 17.29 -7.11 19.50
CA TYR A 531 16.84 -6.46 20.72
C TYR A 531 16.12 -7.46 21.62
N GLU A 532 16.39 -7.37 22.91
CA GLU A 532 15.47 -7.81 23.94
C GLU A 532 14.57 -6.62 24.30
N ILE A 533 13.25 -6.83 24.26
CA ILE A 533 12.23 -5.81 24.49
C ILE A 533 11.53 -6.15 25.80
N ARG A 534 11.78 -5.42 26.89
CA ARG A 534 11.22 -5.71 28.22
C ARG A 534 10.19 -4.68 28.62
N ASN A 535 9.03 -5.11 29.08
CA ASN A 535 8.05 -4.21 29.67
C ASN A 535 8.60 -3.59 30.97
N VAL A 536 8.44 -2.28 31.14
CA VAL A 536 8.97 -1.53 32.31
C VAL A 536 8.22 -1.90 33.59
N ASN A 537 6.90 -2.07 33.52
CA ASN A 537 6.09 -2.41 34.70
C ASN A 537 6.41 -3.80 35.26
N SER A 538 6.51 -4.82 34.40
CA SER A 538 6.69 -6.22 34.84
C SER A 538 8.14 -6.72 34.83
N GLY A 539 9.04 -6.04 34.12
CA GLY A 539 10.41 -6.48 33.86
C GLY A 539 10.54 -7.67 32.90
N LYS A 540 9.43 -8.16 32.34
CA LYS A 540 9.36 -9.36 31.48
C LYS A 540 9.58 -9.03 30.01
N ALA A 541 10.15 -9.98 29.27
CA ALA A 541 10.50 -9.83 27.87
C ALA A 541 9.32 -10.18 26.95
N LEU A 542 9.23 -9.48 25.82
CA LEU A 542 8.39 -9.83 24.67
C LEU A 542 8.83 -11.20 24.13
N ASP A 543 7.92 -12.16 24.10
CA ASP A 543 8.23 -13.59 24.00
C ASP A 543 7.28 -14.31 23.03
N VAL A 544 7.85 -15.25 22.25
CA VAL A 544 7.10 -16.23 21.46
C VAL A 544 6.91 -17.49 22.31
N PRO A 545 5.67 -17.89 22.66
CA PRO A 545 5.41 -19.01 23.57
C PRO A 545 6.14 -20.28 23.16
N SER A 546 6.95 -20.83 24.07
CA SER A 546 7.76 -22.04 23.88
C SER A 546 8.72 -22.00 22.70
N GLY A 547 9.00 -20.83 22.12
CA GLY A 547 9.82 -20.68 20.92
C GLY A 547 9.20 -21.27 19.65
N ASN A 548 7.90 -21.53 19.62
CA ASN A 548 7.22 -22.15 18.47
C ASN A 548 6.66 -21.08 17.53
N ALA A 549 7.46 -20.64 16.55
CA ALA A 549 7.05 -19.66 15.56
C ALA A 549 6.31 -20.30 14.37
N TYR A 550 5.06 -19.88 14.17
CA TYR A 550 4.23 -20.23 13.01
C TYR A 550 3.27 -19.08 12.70
N ARG A 551 2.67 -19.10 11.51
CA ARG A 551 1.64 -18.13 11.10
C ARG A 551 0.50 -18.07 12.13
N GLY A 552 0.33 -16.92 12.76
CA GLY A 552 -0.69 -16.66 13.77
C GLY A 552 -0.28 -16.99 15.21
N ALA A 553 0.97 -17.38 15.48
CA ALA A 553 1.46 -17.62 16.84
C ALA A 553 1.27 -16.36 17.71
N SER A 554 0.63 -16.47 18.86
CA SER A 554 0.41 -15.31 19.76
C SER A 554 1.72 -14.83 20.37
N VAL A 555 1.83 -13.54 20.65
CA VAL A 555 2.98 -12.97 21.40
C VAL A 555 2.55 -12.70 22.85
N GLN A 556 3.46 -12.96 23.79
CA GLN A 556 3.22 -12.83 25.23
C GLN A 556 4.38 -12.10 25.92
N GLN A 557 4.24 -11.86 27.23
CA GLN A 557 5.40 -11.58 28.08
C GLN A 557 5.85 -12.84 28.83
N TRP A 558 7.16 -12.99 29.03
CA TRP A 558 7.73 -14.06 29.83
C TRP A 558 8.98 -13.60 30.57
N ASP A 559 9.33 -14.30 31.66
CA ASP A 559 10.57 -14.05 32.37
C ASP A 559 11.77 -14.12 31.41
N PRO A 560 12.70 -13.16 31.48
CA PRO A 560 13.86 -13.14 30.60
C PRO A 560 14.69 -14.42 30.77
N ASN A 561 14.87 -15.15 29.68
CA ASN A 561 15.51 -16.48 29.67
C ASN A 561 16.62 -16.62 28.61
N GLY A 562 16.88 -15.56 27.84
CA GLY A 562 17.98 -15.52 26.87
C GLY A 562 17.75 -16.36 25.59
N SER A 563 16.60 -17.01 25.44
CA SER A 563 16.29 -17.80 24.26
C SER A 563 16.03 -16.93 23.03
N ASN A 564 16.12 -17.53 21.83
CA ASN A 564 15.78 -16.85 20.58
C ASN A 564 14.30 -16.43 20.51
N ALA A 565 13.42 -16.96 21.37
CA ALA A 565 12.02 -16.56 21.46
C ALA A 565 11.81 -15.12 21.98
N GLN A 566 12.84 -14.54 22.59
CA GLN A 566 12.83 -13.20 23.20
C GLN A 566 13.74 -12.21 22.46
N ARG A 567 14.19 -12.57 21.25
CA ARG A 567 15.11 -11.80 20.43
C ARG A 567 14.41 -11.30 19.18
N TRP A 568 14.53 -10.00 18.91
CA TRP A 568 13.79 -9.33 17.83
C TRP A 568 14.71 -8.45 16.99
N TYR A 569 14.66 -8.59 15.66
CA TYR A 569 15.26 -7.61 14.76
C TYR A 569 14.29 -6.45 14.54
N LEU A 570 14.80 -5.22 14.64
CA LEU A 570 14.06 -4.04 14.19
C LEU A 570 14.49 -3.70 12.76
N ARG A 571 13.54 -3.70 11.83
CA ARG A 571 13.82 -3.49 10.40
C ARG A 571 13.11 -2.25 9.88
N ASN A 572 13.85 -1.31 9.32
CA ASN A 572 13.26 -0.14 8.68
C ASN A 572 12.51 -0.58 7.40
N THR A 573 11.28 -0.12 7.24
CA THR A 573 10.47 -0.45 6.05
C THR A 573 10.73 0.49 4.88
N GLY A 574 11.21 1.71 5.15
CA GLY A 574 11.22 2.81 4.16
C GLY A 574 9.83 3.36 3.83
N GLN A 575 8.78 2.93 4.55
CA GLN A 575 7.37 3.20 4.24
C GLN A 575 6.55 3.72 5.43
N GLY A 576 7.18 4.19 6.51
CA GLY A 576 6.42 4.78 7.62
C GLY A 576 6.83 4.30 9.00
N GLY A 577 6.98 2.98 9.17
CA GLY A 577 7.31 2.36 10.45
C GLY A 577 8.41 1.32 10.36
N MET A 578 8.50 0.50 11.40
CA MET A 578 9.51 -0.55 11.53
C MET A 578 8.83 -1.90 11.74
N TYR A 579 9.37 -2.96 11.15
CA TYR A 579 9.00 -4.32 11.55
C TYR A 579 9.69 -4.71 12.85
N ILE A 580 8.98 -5.47 13.67
CA ILE A 580 9.53 -6.20 14.83
C ILE A 580 9.58 -7.68 14.42
N GLN A 581 10.71 -8.11 13.86
CA GLN A 581 10.91 -9.45 13.30
C GLN A 581 11.43 -10.41 14.38
N SER A 582 10.80 -11.57 14.54
CA SER A 582 11.28 -12.60 15.46
C SER A 582 12.61 -13.19 14.98
N LYS A 583 13.55 -13.46 15.89
CA LYS A 583 14.77 -14.21 15.54
C LYS A 583 14.49 -15.67 15.13
N LEU A 584 13.30 -16.19 15.41
CA LEU A 584 12.90 -17.58 15.11
C LEU A 584 12.56 -17.83 13.63
N GLY A 585 12.54 -16.81 12.77
CA GLY A 585 12.31 -16.96 11.34
C GLY A 585 11.82 -15.69 10.67
N ASN A 586 11.33 -15.79 9.43
CA ASN A 586 10.79 -14.65 8.70
C ASN A 586 9.33 -14.35 9.11
N PHE A 587 9.13 -14.07 10.40
CA PHE A 587 7.85 -13.67 10.98
C PHE A 587 8.00 -12.33 11.68
N VAL A 588 7.01 -11.45 11.50
CA VAL A 588 6.94 -10.13 12.13
C VAL A 588 5.73 -10.03 13.03
N LEU A 589 5.80 -9.13 14.01
CA LEU A 589 4.67 -8.75 14.82
C LEU A 589 3.55 -8.17 13.92
N ASP A 590 2.32 -8.61 14.13
CA ASP A 590 1.18 -8.32 13.27
C ASP A 590 -0.04 -7.97 14.13
N LEU A 591 -0.84 -7.02 13.64
CA LEU A 591 -2.22 -6.81 14.07
C LEU A 591 -3.14 -7.67 13.20
N PRO A 592 -3.69 -8.78 13.73
CA PRO A 592 -4.43 -9.71 12.90
C PRO A 592 -5.63 -9.05 12.23
N CYS A 593 -5.69 -9.19 10.91
CA CYS A 593 -6.72 -8.57 10.05
C CYS A 593 -6.74 -7.03 10.14
N ALA A 594 -5.61 -6.39 10.43
CA ALA A 594 -5.48 -4.94 10.60
C ALA A 594 -6.45 -4.35 11.65
N ARG A 595 -6.87 -5.15 12.64
CA ARG A 595 -7.75 -4.69 13.72
C ARG A 595 -6.98 -3.75 14.64
N THR A 596 -7.58 -2.61 14.95
CA THR A 596 -6.95 -1.58 15.81
C THR A 596 -7.73 -1.32 17.10
N GLY A 597 -8.80 -2.04 17.41
CA GLY A 597 -9.57 -1.83 18.65
C GLY A 597 -8.77 -2.19 19.90
N ASN A 598 -9.10 -1.53 21.03
CA ASN A 598 -8.51 -1.86 22.34
C ASN A 598 -8.69 -3.34 22.68
N GLY A 599 -7.62 -3.97 23.14
CA GLY A 599 -7.60 -5.39 23.45
C GLY A 599 -7.32 -6.30 22.25
N THR A 600 -7.03 -5.74 21.07
CA THR A 600 -6.57 -6.55 19.93
C THR A 600 -5.24 -7.21 20.29
N GLY A 601 -5.22 -8.54 20.39
CA GLY A 601 -3.99 -9.28 20.64
C GLY A 601 -3.05 -9.28 19.43
N LEU A 602 -1.75 -9.23 19.68
CA LEU A 602 -0.72 -9.27 18.63
C LEU A 602 -0.22 -10.70 18.42
N ASN A 603 0.09 -11.03 17.17
CA ASN A 603 0.59 -12.34 16.77
C ASN A 603 1.76 -12.21 15.79
N LEU A 604 2.35 -13.36 15.44
CA LEU A 604 3.33 -13.47 14.38
C LEU A 604 2.64 -13.74 13.05
N TRP A 605 3.11 -13.10 11.98
CA TRP A 605 2.66 -13.38 10.62
C TRP A 605 3.82 -13.20 9.65
N GLU A 606 3.74 -13.84 8.48
CA GLU A 606 4.70 -13.61 7.41
C GLU A 606 4.63 -12.14 6.94
N PRO A 607 5.77 -11.50 6.62
CA PRO A 607 5.79 -10.14 6.12
C PRO A 607 4.91 -9.97 4.87
N ASN A 608 4.01 -9.00 4.91
CA ASN A 608 3.04 -8.72 3.86
C ASN A 608 2.97 -7.24 3.45
N TYR A 609 3.93 -6.42 3.91
CA TYR A 609 4.03 -4.98 3.65
C TYR A 609 2.89 -4.10 4.17
N SER A 610 1.86 -4.67 4.80
CA SER A 610 0.78 -3.88 5.36
C SER A 610 1.24 -3.02 6.53
N GLN A 611 0.58 -1.87 6.73
CA GLN A 611 0.81 -1.03 7.91
C GLN A 611 0.46 -1.74 9.23
N ALA A 612 -0.33 -2.83 9.19
CA ALA A 612 -0.67 -3.66 10.34
C ALA A 612 0.56 -4.33 11.00
N GLN A 613 1.66 -4.42 10.26
CA GLN A 613 2.93 -5.02 10.69
C GLN A 613 4.00 -3.98 11.04
N GLN A 614 3.66 -2.69 10.98
CA GLN A 614 4.61 -1.60 11.14
C GLN A 614 4.34 -0.82 12.42
N PHE A 615 5.42 -0.55 13.16
CA PHE A 615 5.37 0.09 14.46
C PHE A 615 6.27 1.32 14.53
N LEU A 616 5.86 2.25 15.38
CA LEU A 616 6.44 3.56 15.63
C LEU A 616 7.15 3.54 16.99
N PHE A 617 8.39 4.01 17.05
CA PHE A 617 9.20 4.02 18.28
C PHE A 617 9.51 5.45 18.70
N SER A 618 8.97 5.85 19.85
CA SER A 618 9.19 7.15 20.51
C SER A 618 9.82 6.91 21.89
N THR A 619 10.72 7.77 22.34
CA THR A 619 11.29 7.63 23.70
C THR A 619 10.25 8.06 24.73
N VAL A 620 10.28 7.44 25.91
CA VAL A 620 9.44 7.88 27.04
C VAL A 620 9.97 9.23 27.54
N VAL A 621 9.23 10.30 27.30
CA VAL A 621 9.59 11.67 27.71
C VAL A 621 8.38 12.36 28.33
N ASP A 622 8.63 13.17 29.34
CA ASP A 622 7.65 14.09 29.91
C ASP A 622 7.98 15.50 29.41
N LEU A 623 7.14 16.03 28.50
CA LEU A 623 7.34 17.34 27.91
C LEU A 623 6.35 18.35 28.50
N PRO A 624 6.74 19.63 28.68
CA PRO A 624 5.86 20.61 29.29
C PRO A 624 4.58 20.84 28.48
N SER A 625 3.48 21.11 29.19
CA SER A 625 2.17 21.42 28.60
C SER A 625 1.98 22.91 28.24
N GLU A 626 2.89 23.76 28.70
CA GLU A 626 2.93 25.19 28.41
C GLU A 626 3.40 25.49 26.98
N TYR A 627 3.41 26.77 26.61
CA TYR A 627 4.02 27.18 25.35
C TYR A 627 5.53 27.09 25.44
N LEU A 628 6.16 26.75 24.33
CA LEU A 628 7.56 26.45 24.19
C LEU A 628 8.15 27.28 23.04
N ARG A 629 9.40 27.67 23.19
CA ARG A 629 10.28 28.03 22.07
C ARG A 629 11.14 26.83 21.71
N PHE A 630 11.27 26.58 20.41
CA PHE A 630 12.11 25.54 19.85
C PHE A 630 13.36 26.21 19.30
N SER A 631 14.48 26.11 20.01
CA SER A 631 15.76 26.65 19.54
C SER A 631 16.62 25.55 18.94
N SER A 632 17.30 25.86 17.84
CA SER A 632 18.25 24.94 17.21
C SER A 632 19.42 24.64 18.14
N VAL A 633 19.90 23.40 18.16
CA VAL A 633 21.17 23.04 18.82
C VAL A 633 22.39 23.66 18.10
N ILE A 634 22.26 24.05 16.82
CA ILE A 634 23.34 24.72 16.05
C ILE A 634 23.49 26.19 16.47
N ASN A 635 22.37 26.89 16.62
CA ASN A 635 22.32 28.31 16.94
C ASN A 635 21.10 28.60 17.81
N SER A 636 21.31 28.78 19.11
CA SER A 636 20.22 28.98 20.08
C SER A 636 19.47 30.31 19.89
N SER A 637 20.06 31.27 19.17
CA SER A 637 19.41 32.54 18.81
C SER A 637 18.46 32.42 17.62
N ALA A 638 18.50 31.28 16.89
CA ALA A 638 17.58 30.97 15.82
C ALA A 638 16.50 30.01 16.32
N LEU A 639 15.24 30.40 16.15
CA LEU A 639 14.07 29.70 16.64
C LEU A 639 13.20 29.19 15.49
N MET A 640 12.45 28.12 15.74
CA MET A 640 11.32 27.75 14.89
C MET A 640 10.31 28.91 14.86
N ASP A 641 9.86 29.28 13.66
CA ASP A 641 9.06 30.47 13.39
C ASP A 641 8.09 30.19 12.24
N VAL A 642 6.85 30.71 12.35
CA VAL A 642 5.94 30.76 11.20
C VAL A 642 6.19 32.05 10.42
N SER A 643 6.60 31.89 9.16
CA SER A 643 7.07 33.00 8.33
C SER A 643 6.05 34.14 8.21
N GLY A 644 6.50 35.34 8.56
CA GLY A 644 5.70 36.57 8.52
C GLY A 644 4.52 36.58 9.50
N ALA A 645 4.54 35.73 10.54
CA ALA A 645 3.41 35.49 11.44
C ALA A 645 2.10 35.17 10.69
N SER A 646 2.21 34.60 9.49
CA SER A 646 1.05 34.28 8.66
C SER A 646 0.14 33.29 9.38
N GLU A 647 -1.16 33.48 9.27
CA GLU A 647 -2.17 32.53 9.76
C GLU A 647 -2.67 31.60 8.64
N SER A 648 -2.16 31.72 7.42
CA SER A 648 -2.63 30.94 6.28
C SER A 648 -2.14 29.49 6.35
N ASN A 649 -2.97 28.58 5.82
CA ASN A 649 -2.53 27.22 5.52
C ASN A 649 -1.37 27.27 4.51
N GLY A 650 -0.37 26.42 4.71
CA GLY A 650 0.81 26.34 3.85
C GLY A 650 1.90 27.38 4.15
N ALA A 651 1.70 28.28 5.12
CA ALA A 651 2.76 29.20 5.55
C ALA A 651 3.99 28.43 6.03
N ARG A 652 5.18 28.93 5.69
CA ARG A 652 6.46 28.23 5.91
C ARG A 652 6.77 28.19 7.39
N VAL A 653 7.22 27.05 7.90
CA VAL A 653 7.94 27.01 9.17
C VAL A 653 9.44 27.15 8.86
N GLN A 654 10.11 28.06 9.54
CA GLN A 654 11.47 28.47 9.26
C GLN A 654 12.29 28.69 10.54
N MET A 655 13.59 28.86 10.37
CA MET A 655 14.50 29.41 11.37
C MET A 655 14.45 30.93 11.30
N TYR A 656 14.27 31.60 12.43
CA TYR A 656 14.29 33.06 12.50
C TYR A 656 14.86 33.56 13.81
N ALA A 657 15.46 34.75 13.79
CA ALA A 657 15.98 35.38 15.00
C ALA A 657 14.84 35.65 15.98
N PHE A 658 15.13 35.54 17.27
CA PHE A 658 14.16 35.85 18.32
C PHE A 658 13.56 37.25 18.11
N ASN A 659 12.22 37.31 18.03
CA ASN A 659 11.45 38.55 17.87
C ASN A 659 10.26 38.64 18.85
N ASP A 660 10.18 37.70 19.79
CA ASP A 660 9.16 37.55 20.84
C ASP A 660 7.68 37.49 20.39
N THR A 661 7.44 37.31 19.09
CA THR A 661 6.08 37.16 18.55
C THR A 661 5.51 35.78 18.90
N ASP A 662 4.18 35.67 18.93
CA ASP A 662 3.50 34.39 19.13
C ASP A 662 3.69 33.44 17.92
N ALA A 663 4.26 33.91 16.81
CA ALA A 663 4.68 33.07 15.69
C ALA A 663 5.88 32.16 16.02
N GLN A 664 6.63 32.45 17.09
CA GLN A 664 7.78 31.66 17.58
C GLN A 664 7.45 30.79 18.80
N LYS A 665 6.18 30.75 19.21
CA LYS A 665 5.73 30.07 20.43
C LYS A 665 4.81 28.93 20.03
N PHE A 666 5.08 27.73 20.54
CA PHE A 666 4.36 26.52 20.16
C PHE A 666 3.99 25.70 21.39
N ARG A 667 2.82 25.08 21.42
CA ARG A 667 2.44 24.12 22.47
C ARG A 667 2.35 22.72 21.89
N LEU A 668 2.64 21.72 22.71
CA LEU A 668 2.53 20.32 22.33
C LEU A 668 1.18 19.75 22.76
N ARG A 669 0.45 19.10 21.85
CA ARG A 669 -0.75 18.32 22.17
C ARG A 669 -0.46 16.85 21.96
N LEU A 670 -0.56 16.07 23.03
CA LEU A 670 -0.37 14.63 22.97
C LEU A 670 -1.46 13.97 22.11
N VAL A 671 -1.03 13.13 21.18
CA VAL A 671 -1.88 12.30 20.30
C VAL A 671 -1.85 10.85 20.77
N GLY A 672 -0.65 10.35 21.00
CA GLY A 672 -0.38 9.01 21.50
C GLY A 672 0.95 9.03 22.25
N ASN A 673 1.32 7.90 22.82
CA ASN A 673 2.53 7.72 23.62
C ASN A 673 3.80 8.40 23.04
N SER A 674 4.15 9.59 23.55
CA SER A 674 5.21 10.49 23.03
C SER A 674 5.10 10.88 21.54
N ILE A 675 3.88 11.00 21.03
CA ILE A 675 3.53 11.47 19.68
C ILE A 675 2.67 12.72 19.84
N TYR A 676 3.07 13.81 19.22
CA TYR A 676 2.47 15.13 19.47
C TYR A 676 2.08 15.84 18.17
N GLU A 677 1.03 16.65 18.24
CA GLU A 677 0.91 17.81 17.37
C GLU A 677 1.69 18.98 17.97
N ILE A 678 2.35 19.76 17.11
CA ILE A 678 3.05 20.99 17.49
C ILE A 678 2.22 22.18 17.02
N ILE A 679 1.69 22.98 17.94
CA ILE A 679 0.64 23.96 17.67
C ILE A 679 1.19 25.36 17.83
N ASN A 680 1.13 26.19 16.78
CA ASN A 680 1.57 27.57 16.85
C ASN A 680 0.60 28.44 17.68
N ALA A 681 1.14 29.32 18.52
CA ALA A 681 0.35 30.19 19.41
C ALA A 681 -0.42 31.28 18.66
N ASN A 682 0.18 31.84 17.60
CA ASN A 682 -0.43 32.92 16.82
C ASN A 682 -1.62 32.42 15.99
N SER A 683 -1.45 31.34 15.22
CA SER A 683 -2.45 30.87 14.27
C SER A 683 -3.38 29.76 14.77
N GLY A 684 -3.02 29.09 15.88
CA GLY A 684 -3.69 27.89 16.39
C GLY A 684 -3.56 26.64 15.51
N LYS A 685 -2.84 26.75 14.38
CA LYS A 685 -2.57 25.68 13.39
C LYS A 685 -1.40 24.81 13.82
N VAL A 686 -1.26 23.65 13.19
CA VAL A 686 -0.24 22.66 13.51
C VAL A 686 0.89 22.64 12.50
N VAL A 687 2.10 22.32 12.97
CA VAL A 687 3.24 21.98 12.12
C VAL A 687 2.91 20.72 11.32
N ASP A 688 3.03 20.82 10.00
CA ASP A 688 2.53 19.88 9.01
C ASP A 688 3.58 19.62 7.92
N LEU A 689 3.58 18.40 7.40
CA LEU A 689 4.37 17.97 6.26
C LEU A 689 3.61 18.25 4.95
N SER A 690 4.18 19.12 4.10
CA SER A 690 3.51 19.54 2.86
C SER A 690 3.15 18.37 1.95
N GLY A 691 1.86 18.26 1.60
CA GLY A 691 1.31 17.19 0.77
C GLY A 691 1.44 15.79 1.38
N ALA A 692 1.75 15.68 2.68
CA ALA A 692 2.13 14.43 3.35
C ALA A 692 3.28 13.66 2.67
N SER A 693 4.10 14.34 1.84
CA SER A 693 5.23 13.75 1.13
C SER A 693 6.34 13.37 2.11
N VAL A 694 6.81 12.13 2.07
CA VAL A 694 7.88 11.63 2.96
C VAL A 694 9.27 11.69 2.33
N GLU A 695 9.41 12.35 1.18
CA GLU A 695 10.69 12.55 0.50
C GLU A 695 11.60 13.51 1.26
N ASN A 696 12.91 13.24 1.21
CA ASN A 696 13.92 14.14 1.76
C ASN A 696 13.80 15.53 1.15
N GLY A 697 13.82 16.56 2.00
CA GLY A 697 13.65 17.94 1.57
C GLY A 697 12.20 18.40 1.49
N THR A 698 11.21 17.54 1.78
CA THR A 698 9.83 17.98 1.86
C THR A 698 9.70 19.08 2.91
N ARG A 699 9.09 20.19 2.50
CA ARG A 699 8.93 21.40 3.30
C ARG A 699 8.02 21.16 4.51
N ILE A 700 8.43 21.73 5.65
CA ILE A 700 7.56 21.93 6.81
C ILE A 700 6.74 23.22 6.64
N GLN A 701 5.45 23.11 6.90
CA GLN A 701 4.50 24.22 6.87
C GLN A 701 3.63 24.20 8.12
N GLN A 702 2.76 25.20 8.28
CA GLN A 702 1.61 25.06 9.16
C GLN A 702 0.35 24.75 8.35
N TYR A 703 -0.56 24.00 8.95
CA TYR A 703 -1.86 23.69 8.35
C TYR A 703 -2.94 23.52 9.40
N THR A 704 -4.20 23.67 8.98
CA THR A 704 -5.36 23.39 9.84
C THR A 704 -5.37 21.91 10.24
N ARG A 705 -5.72 21.60 11.50
CA ARG A 705 -5.75 20.20 11.96
C ARG A 705 -6.67 19.35 11.08
N ASN A 706 -6.17 18.21 10.62
CA ASN A 706 -6.89 17.26 9.77
C ASN A 706 -6.69 15.79 10.20
N ASN A 707 -6.02 15.54 11.34
CA ASN A 707 -5.78 14.23 11.94
C ASN A 707 -5.02 13.23 11.04
N THR A 708 -4.19 13.72 10.11
CA THR A 708 -3.31 12.86 9.31
C THR A 708 -1.95 12.69 9.96
N CYS A 709 -1.24 11.60 9.62
CA CYS A 709 0.12 11.35 10.10
C CYS A 709 1.12 12.49 9.82
N SER A 710 0.81 13.36 8.84
CA SER A 710 1.65 14.51 8.44
C SER A 710 1.72 15.60 9.50
N GLN A 711 0.82 15.56 10.50
CA GLN A 711 0.71 16.52 11.59
C GLN A 711 1.15 15.94 12.94
N HIS A 712 1.55 14.67 12.96
CA HIS A 712 1.92 13.94 14.15
C HIS A 712 3.43 13.74 14.18
N TRP A 713 4.05 14.04 15.33
CA TRP A 713 5.49 14.07 15.49
C TRP A 713 5.91 13.17 16.65
N LEU A 714 6.63 12.09 16.36
CA LEU A 714 7.21 11.23 17.40
C LEU A 714 8.41 11.92 18.02
N VAL A 715 8.46 11.95 19.35
CA VAL A 715 9.62 12.51 20.05
C VAL A 715 10.64 11.41 20.35
N ARG A 716 11.90 11.67 20.01
CA ARG A 716 13.05 10.90 20.49
C ARG A 716 14.03 11.80 21.22
N GLN A 717 14.40 11.41 22.44
CA GLN A 717 15.46 12.05 23.19
C GLN A 717 16.83 11.70 22.59
N GLN A 718 17.67 12.72 22.40
CA GLN A 718 18.99 12.61 21.75
C GLN A 718 20.15 12.98 22.71
N GLY A 719 19.82 13.21 23.98
CA GLY A 719 20.70 13.71 25.03
C GLY A 719 19.88 14.39 26.14
N VAL A 720 20.53 14.84 27.20
CA VAL A 720 19.85 15.57 28.28
C VAL A 720 19.24 16.85 27.72
N GLY A 721 17.91 16.95 27.73
CA GLY A 721 17.14 18.09 27.24
C GLY A 721 17.11 18.32 25.72
N GLN A 722 17.70 17.42 24.92
CA GLN A 722 17.71 17.52 23.45
C GLN A 722 16.74 16.54 22.82
N TYR A 723 15.90 17.04 21.91
CA TYR A 723 14.85 16.25 21.30
C TYR A 723 14.89 16.34 19.76
N SER A 724 14.54 15.23 19.12
CA SER A 724 14.24 15.15 17.70
C SER A 724 12.76 14.82 17.49
N PHE A 725 12.17 15.40 16.45
CA PHE A 725 10.76 15.23 16.10
C PHE A 725 10.66 14.48 14.76
N TYR A 726 10.37 13.18 14.84
CA TYR A 726 10.24 12.30 13.68
C TYR A 726 8.82 12.35 13.11
N SER A 727 8.68 12.21 11.80
CA SER A 727 7.40 12.25 11.11
C SER A 727 6.55 11.02 11.46
N GLY A 728 5.26 11.24 11.76
CA GLY A 728 4.28 10.18 11.92
C GLY A 728 4.02 9.39 10.63
N CYS A 729 4.26 10.00 9.45
CA CYS A 729 4.16 9.32 8.16
C CYS A 729 5.43 8.53 7.79
N ALA A 730 6.56 8.82 8.43
CA ALA A 730 7.87 8.23 8.16
C ALA A 730 8.79 8.34 9.38
N ALA A 731 8.83 7.30 10.21
CA ALA A 731 9.54 7.27 11.49
C ALA A 731 11.09 7.33 11.38
N ASP A 732 11.63 7.33 10.17
CA ASP A 732 13.04 7.57 9.84
C ASP A 732 13.33 9.00 9.37
N LYS A 733 12.29 9.80 9.09
CA LYS A 733 12.38 11.22 8.70
C LYS A 733 12.16 12.12 9.91
N VAL A 734 12.94 13.20 10.02
CA VAL A 734 12.94 14.12 11.17
C VAL A 734 12.90 15.57 10.72
N ILE A 735 12.31 16.46 11.53
CA ILE A 735 12.40 17.91 11.32
C ILE A 735 13.87 18.33 11.31
N ASP A 736 14.30 18.90 10.20
CA ASP A 736 15.69 19.15 9.84
C ASP A 736 15.88 20.60 9.38
N ILE A 737 17.03 21.17 9.74
CA ILE A 737 17.53 22.43 9.19
C ILE A 737 18.37 22.09 7.96
N PRO A 738 17.95 22.49 6.74
CA PRO A 738 18.64 22.12 5.51
C PRO A 738 20.13 22.46 5.55
N SER A 739 20.96 21.44 5.29
CA SER A 739 22.44 21.55 5.31
C SER A 739 23.02 22.10 6.62
N GLY A 740 22.28 22.05 7.73
CA GLY A 740 22.67 22.65 9.00
C GLY A 740 22.74 24.19 8.99
N TRP A 741 22.14 24.84 8.00
CA TRP A 741 22.25 26.30 7.81
C TRP A 741 21.26 27.07 8.68
N ALA A 742 21.51 27.15 9.98
CA ALA A 742 20.64 27.80 10.97
C ALA A 742 20.67 29.36 10.92
N LYS A 743 20.25 29.93 9.78
CA LYS A 743 20.14 31.38 9.52
C LYS A 743 18.68 31.83 9.38
N ASN A 744 18.45 33.13 9.54
CA ASN A 744 17.12 33.74 9.40
C ASN A 744 16.52 33.47 8.02
N GLY A 745 15.26 33.03 8.00
CA GLY A 745 14.49 32.75 6.78
C GLY A 745 14.70 31.36 6.18
N VAL A 746 15.61 30.55 6.73
CA VAL A 746 15.83 29.18 6.26
C VAL A 746 14.65 28.32 6.68
N GLY A 747 13.88 27.82 5.71
CA GLY A 747 12.75 26.95 6.02
C GLY A 747 13.16 25.57 6.46
N LEU A 748 12.39 25.02 7.38
CA LEU A 748 12.55 23.64 7.83
C LEU A 748 12.02 22.67 6.77
N GLN A 749 12.62 21.49 6.79
CA GLN A 749 12.26 20.35 5.96
C GLN A 749 12.17 19.09 6.82
N ILE A 750 11.71 17.98 6.25
CA ILE A 750 12.08 16.67 6.77
C ILE A 750 13.31 16.12 6.03
N TYR A 751 14.12 15.35 6.74
CA TYR A 751 15.25 14.63 6.16
C TYR A 751 15.49 13.32 6.91
N ASP A 752 16.24 12.39 6.31
CA ASP A 752 16.68 11.17 6.99
C ASP A 752 17.37 11.48 8.31
N GLY A 753 16.97 10.75 9.36
CA GLY A 753 17.57 10.82 10.68
C GLY A 753 19.05 10.44 10.63
N ASN A 754 19.92 11.42 10.78
CA ASN A 754 21.38 11.28 10.75
C ASN A 754 22.04 11.66 12.08
N GLY A 755 21.26 12.10 13.07
CA GLY A 755 21.75 12.40 14.42
C GLY A 755 22.59 13.67 14.52
N SER A 756 22.65 14.49 13.47
CA SER A 756 23.33 15.77 13.47
C SER A 756 22.63 16.80 14.37
N ALA A 757 23.34 17.89 14.69
CA ALA A 757 22.76 19.01 15.44
C ALA A 757 21.62 19.72 14.69
N ALA A 758 21.53 19.56 13.36
CA ALA A 758 20.47 20.14 12.52
C ALA A 758 19.08 19.55 12.80
N GLN A 759 19.04 18.39 13.47
CA GLN A 759 17.84 17.60 13.73
C GLN A 759 17.47 17.57 15.23
N LYS A 760 18.14 18.40 16.04
CA LYS A 760 18.00 18.43 17.50
C LYS A 760 17.56 19.81 17.96
N TRP A 761 16.69 19.82 18.96
CA TRP A 761 16.01 21.01 19.46
C TRP A 761 16.08 21.08 20.98
N TRP A 762 16.32 22.27 21.50
CA TRP A 762 16.03 22.62 22.89
C TRP A 762 14.63 23.20 22.99
N LEU A 763 13.93 22.88 24.08
CA LEU A 763 12.58 23.34 24.36
C LEU A 763 12.60 24.22 25.61
N THR A 764 12.18 25.48 25.47
CA THR A 764 12.17 26.44 26.57
C THR A 764 10.74 26.93 26.83
N PRO A 765 10.18 26.70 28.02
CA PRO A 765 8.90 27.27 28.46
C PRO A 765 8.81 28.79 28.26
N VAL A 766 7.67 29.26 27.78
CA VAL A 766 7.35 30.66 27.52
C VAL A 766 5.86 30.96 27.70
N LYS A 767 5.55 32.26 27.84
CA LYS A 767 4.18 32.78 27.81
C LYS A 767 3.86 33.38 26.45
N THR A 768 2.63 33.22 26.01
CA THR A 768 2.09 34.00 24.87
C THR A 768 2.02 35.48 25.22
N SER A 769 1.95 36.34 24.21
CA SER A 769 1.80 37.79 24.41
C SER A 769 0.57 38.12 25.26
N TRP A 770 -0.51 37.35 25.09
CA TRP A 770 -1.73 37.51 25.86
C TRP A 770 -1.61 37.05 27.31
N GLN A 771 -0.95 35.92 27.58
CA GLN A 771 -0.67 35.47 28.96
C GLN A 771 0.21 36.47 29.70
N TYR A 772 1.21 37.04 29.02
CA TYR A 772 2.05 38.09 29.57
C TYR A 772 1.23 39.35 29.91
N ALA A 773 0.34 39.78 29.02
CA ALA A 773 -0.54 40.91 29.25
C ALA A 773 -1.50 40.68 30.43
N ASP A 774 -2.05 39.47 30.56
CA ASP A 774 -2.95 39.11 31.66
C ASP A 774 -2.23 39.17 33.02
N ASP A 775 -1.01 38.65 33.10
CA ASP A 775 -0.19 38.73 34.31
C ASP A 775 0.16 40.18 34.67
N LEU A 776 0.48 40.99 33.65
CA LEU A 776 0.83 42.39 33.84
C LEU A 776 -0.40 43.20 34.31
N ALA A 777 -1.58 42.95 33.74
CA ALA A 777 -2.84 43.54 34.18
C ALA A 777 -3.14 43.19 35.65
N ALA A 778 -2.97 41.92 36.03
CA ALA A 778 -3.17 41.47 37.41
C ALA A 778 -2.17 42.13 38.38
N ALA A 779 -0.89 42.21 37.99
CA ALA A 779 0.17 42.77 38.82
C ALA A 779 0.00 44.27 39.08
N HIS A 780 -0.50 45.03 38.10
CA HIS A 780 -0.65 46.49 38.19
C HIS A 780 -2.07 46.96 38.57
N ARG A 781 -3.00 46.04 38.84
CA ARG A 781 -4.41 46.35 39.18
C ARG A 781 -4.58 47.38 40.29
N SER A 782 -3.71 47.40 41.29
CA SER A 782 -3.86 48.29 42.47
C SER A 782 -3.32 49.71 42.25
N GLU A 783 -2.76 50.01 41.09
CA GLU A 783 -2.04 51.28 40.87
C GLU A 783 -2.94 52.48 40.61
N ILE A 784 -4.15 52.24 40.12
CA ILE A 784 -5.23 53.21 39.99
C ILE A 784 -6.52 52.62 40.55
N ALA A 785 -7.31 53.41 41.28
CA ALA A 785 -8.60 52.95 41.80
C ALA A 785 -9.71 53.14 40.75
N ASP A 786 -10.78 52.35 40.86
CA ASP A 786 -12.01 52.62 40.12
C ASP A 786 -12.56 53.99 40.54
N GLY A 787 -13.01 54.79 39.56
CA GLY A 787 -13.43 56.16 39.82
C GLY A 787 -13.55 57.01 38.57
N VAL A 788 -13.82 58.30 38.76
CA VAL A 788 -13.93 59.27 37.66
C VAL A 788 -12.71 60.20 37.69
N TYR A 789 -12.05 60.32 36.54
CA TYR A 789 -10.76 61.00 36.39
C TYR A 789 -10.78 61.95 35.19
N SER A 790 -9.91 62.97 35.24
CA SER A 790 -9.45 63.69 34.06
C SER A 790 -7.94 63.53 33.98
N PHE A 791 -7.42 63.19 32.80
CA PHE A 791 -6.00 62.88 32.62
C PHE A 791 -5.32 64.00 31.82
N GLY A 792 -4.42 64.73 32.47
CA GLY A 792 -3.57 65.74 31.85
C GLY A 792 -2.28 65.12 31.32
N SER A 793 -1.78 65.64 30.20
CA SER A 793 -0.47 65.28 29.67
C SER A 793 0.66 65.69 30.62
N LYS A 794 1.70 64.87 30.80
CA LYS A 794 2.91 65.29 31.51
C LYS A 794 3.66 66.42 30.76
N ASN A 795 3.58 66.49 29.43
CA ASN A 795 4.15 67.60 28.65
C ASN A 795 3.47 68.94 28.97
N ARG A 796 2.17 68.93 29.32
CA ARG A 796 1.40 70.10 29.74
C ARG A 796 0.10 69.66 30.42
N SER A 797 0.06 69.67 31.75
CA SER A 797 -1.06 69.11 32.52
C SER A 797 -2.41 69.82 32.33
N SER A 798 -2.41 71.05 31.79
CA SER A 798 -3.62 71.77 31.39
C SER A 798 -4.23 71.31 30.06
N GLN A 799 -3.55 70.42 29.33
CA GLN A 799 -4.05 69.74 28.14
C GLN A 799 -4.43 68.31 28.51
N VAL A 800 -5.72 67.99 28.37
CA VAL A 800 -6.31 66.74 28.90
C VAL A 800 -6.87 65.84 27.80
N LEU A 801 -7.03 64.57 28.14
CA LEU A 801 -7.70 63.54 27.35
C LEU A 801 -9.16 63.93 27.05
N ASP A 802 -9.47 64.22 25.79
CA ASP A 802 -10.72 64.84 25.34
C ASP A 802 -11.35 64.08 24.16
N VAL A 803 -12.67 63.98 24.15
CA VAL A 803 -13.44 63.52 22.97
C VAL A 803 -13.74 64.73 22.08
N SER A 804 -13.28 64.68 20.83
CA SER A 804 -13.37 65.83 19.92
C SER A 804 -14.81 66.34 19.75
N GLY A 805 -14.99 67.63 20.02
CA GLY A 805 -16.28 68.32 19.95
C GLY A 805 -17.32 67.86 20.98
N GLY A 806 -16.93 67.07 21.99
CA GLY A 806 -17.87 66.45 22.94
C GLY A 806 -18.84 65.48 22.27
N SER A 807 -18.45 64.89 21.14
CA SER A 807 -19.30 63.99 20.35
C SER A 807 -19.81 62.81 21.18
N LEU A 808 -21.06 62.40 20.93
CA LEU A 808 -21.65 61.19 21.50
C LEU A 808 -21.54 60.00 20.55
N GLY A 809 -21.00 60.17 19.35
CA GLY A 809 -20.96 59.14 18.31
C GLY A 809 -19.80 58.13 18.47
N ASN A 810 -20.00 56.92 17.95
CA ASN A 810 -18.91 55.96 17.72
C ASN A 810 -17.90 56.54 16.71
N GLY A 811 -16.63 56.24 16.91
CA GLY A 811 -15.55 56.67 16.02
C GLY A 811 -15.13 58.13 16.18
N ALA A 812 -15.68 58.86 17.16
CA ALA A 812 -15.20 60.20 17.45
C ALA A 812 -13.75 60.14 17.95
N ARG A 813 -12.88 60.95 17.32
CA ARG A 813 -11.46 61.00 17.64
C ARG A 813 -11.22 61.46 19.08
N VAL A 814 -10.27 60.81 19.73
CA VAL A 814 -9.73 61.25 21.02
C VAL A 814 -8.51 62.13 20.80
N GLN A 815 -8.43 63.24 21.52
CA GLN A 815 -7.46 64.31 21.30
C GLN A 815 -6.97 64.90 22.63
N LEU A 816 -5.93 65.74 22.58
CA LEU A 816 -5.64 66.72 23.62
C LEU A 816 -6.51 67.96 23.43
N TYR A 817 -7.05 68.47 24.53
CA TYR A 817 -7.70 69.77 24.52
C TYR A 817 -7.48 70.51 25.85
N GLY A 818 -7.49 71.84 25.79
CA GLY A 818 -7.42 72.68 26.98
C GLY A 818 -8.54 72.34 27.96
N ARG A 819 -8.17 72.18 29.23
CA ARG A 819 -9.13 71.81 30.27
C ARG A 819 -10.29 72.81 30.37
N ASN A 820 -11.52 72.32 30.23
CA ASN A 820 -12.75 73.13 30.23
C ASN A 820 -13.84 72.58 31.17
N GLY A 821 -13.60 71.45 31.83
CA GLY A 821 -14.52 70.87 32.82
C GLY A 821 -15.74 70.14 32.21
N SER A 822 -15.79 69.98 30.89
CA SER A 822 -16.87 69.23 30.23
C SER A 822 -16.78 67.73 30.46
N GLY A 823 -17.90 67.01 30.30
CA GLY A 823 -17.92 65.55 30.39
C GLY A 823 -17.09 64.86 29.29
N ALA A 824 -16.78 65.55 28.19
CA ALA A 824 -15.87 65.09 27.14
C ALA A 824 -14.43 64.85 27.65
N GLN A 825 -14.08 65.47 28.78
CA GLN A 825 -12.76 65.40 29.43
C GLN A 825 -12.75 64.54 30.70
N SER A 826 -13.85 63.85 30.98
CA SER A 826 -14.07 63.08 32.20
C SER A 826 -14.29 61.60 31.86
N TRP A 827 -13.46 60.74 32.45
CA TRP A 827 -13.35 59.32 32.14
C TRP A 827 -13.53 58.46 33.39
N ARG A 828 -14.46 57.51 33.35
CA ARG A 828 -14.64 56.48 34.36
C ARG A 828 -13.65 55.34 34.12
N ILE A 829 -12.86 55.05 35.15
CA ILE A 829 -11.95 53.89 35.23
C ILE A 829 -12.70 52.75 35.91
N SER A 830 -12.65 51.56 35.31
CA SER A 830 -13.16 50.31 35.87
C SER A 830 -12.24 49.13 35.53
N HIS A 831 -11.97 48.27 36.50
CA HIS A 831 -11.19 47.04 36.31
C HIS A 831 -12.07 45.81 36.04
N ASP A 832 -11.65 44.93 35.12
CA ASP A 832 -12.23 43.59 34.98
C ASP A 832 -11.63 42.58 35.98
N SER A 833 -12.05 41.31 35.95
CA SER A 833 -11.54 40.29 36.90
C SER A 833 -10.05 39.98 36.75
N THR A 834 -9.48 40.16 35.55
CA THR A 834 -8.05 39.94 35.29
C THR A 834 -7.22 41.14 35.75
N GLY A 835 -7.81 42.34 35.77
CA GLY A 835 -7.15 43.58 36.16
C GLY A 835 -6.96 44.57 35.01
N TYR A 836 -7.53 44.30 33.83
CA TYR A 836 -7.53 45.28 32.75
C TYR A 836 -8.46 46.45 33.08
N VAL A 837 -8.01 47.64 32.70
CA VAL A 837 -8.73 48.90 32.84
C VAL A 837 -9.49 49.24 31.57
N THR A 838 -10.75 49.64 31.72
CA THR A 838 -11.53 50.32 30.67
C THR A 838 -11.69 51.79 31.03
N LEU A 839 -11.39 52.69 30.08
CA LEU A 839 -11.64 54.13 30.22
C LEU A 839 -12.94 54.47 29.50
N THR A 840 -14.01 54.77 30.23
CA THR A 840 -15.31 55.11 29.66
C THR A 840 -15.58 56.60 29.79
N ASN A 841 -15.77 57.31 28.69
CA ASN A 841 -16.13 58.73 28.72
C ASN A 841 -17.49 58.91 29.42
N THR A 842 -17.55 59.81 30.40
CA THR A 842 -18.75 60.00 31.25
C THR A 842 -19.91 60.70 30.55
N GLN A 843 -19.65 61.44 29.47
CA GLN A 843 -20.68 62.12 28.69
C GLN A 843 -21.32 61.19 27.65
N SER A 844 -20.51 60.41 26.93
CA SER A 844 -20.97 59.57 25.83
C SER A 844 -21.29 58.12 26.22
N GLY A 845 -20.77 57.66 27.38
CA GLY A 845 -20.82 56.27 27.82
C GLY A 845 -19.95 55.31 26.98
N LYS A 846 -19.04 55.84 26.15
CA LYS A 846 -18.21 55.06 25.22
C LYS A 846 -16.79 54.87 25.74
N ALA A 847 -16.20 53.73 25.42
CA ALA A 847 -14.85 53.38 25.85
C ALA A 847 -13.78 53.98 24.93
N LEU A 848 -12.62 54.30 25.49
CA LEU A 848 -11.40 54.57 24.72
C LEU A 848 -11.04 53.31 23.92
N ASP A 849 -10.95 53.45 22.61
CA ASP A 849 -10.97 52.35 21.67
C ASP A 849 -9.86 52.51 20.62
N ILE A 850 -9.22 51.38 20.30
CA ILE A 850 -8.32 51.25 19.16
C ILE A 850 -9.16 50.85 17.94
N PRO A 851 -9.31 51.73 16.92
CA PRO A 851 -10.14 51.45 15.77
C PRO A 851 -9.81 50.12 15.10
N GLY A 852 -10.82 49.25 14.98
CA GLY A 852 -10.67 47.93 14.35
C GLY A 852 -9.72 46.97 15.07
N ALA A 853 -9.40 47.23 16.34
CA ALA A 853 -8.37 46.51 17.10
C ALA A 853 -6.98 46.51 16.44
N LEU A 854 -6.69 47.52 15.63
CA LEU A 854 -5.41 47.66 14.92
C LEU A 854 -4.28 48.01 15.90
N GLY A 855 -3.66 46.99 16.50
CA GLY A 855 -2.50 47.12 17.39
C GLY A 855 -1.22 47.55 16.66
N LYS A 856 -1.21 48.76 16.09
CA LYS A 856 -0.08 49.31 15.33
C LYS A 856 0.24 50.73 15.78
N ALA A 857 1.53 51.07 15.83
CA ALA A 857 1.96 52.43 16.10
C ALA A 857 1.43 53.44 15.06
N GLY A 858 1.00 54.61 15.53
CA GLY A 858 0.42 55.71 14.75
C GLY A 858 -1.10 55.63 14.58
N VAL A 859 -1.77 54.59 15.07
CA VAL A 859 -3.24 54.48 15.01
C VAL A 859 -3.85 55.55 15.91
N ALA A 860 -4.60 56.49 15.32
CA ALA A 860 -5.34 57.50 16.07
C ALA A 860 -6.47 56.83 16.87
N LEU A 861 -6.60 57.18 18.14
CA LEU A 861 -7.58 56.58 19.03
C LEU A 861 -8.95 57.25 18.87
N GLN A 862 -9.98 56.47 19.14
CA GLN A 862 -11.37 56.91 19.07
C GLN A 862 -12.10 56.55 20.37
N GLN A 863 -13.34 57.00 20.50
CA GLN A 863 -14.29 56.36 21.41
C GLN A 863 -15.20 55.40 20.62
N TYR A 864 -15.60 54.30 21.24
CA TYR A 864 -16.54 53.36 20.65
C TYR A 864 -17.44 52.72 21.71
N GLN A 865 -18.57 52.17 21.27
CA GLN A 865 -19.47 51.43 22.15
C GLN A 865 -18.70 50.30 22.88
N PRO A 866 -18.88 50.17 24.21
CA PRO A 866 -18.24 49.09 24.97
C PRO A 866 -18.59 47.72 24.37
N ASN A 867 -17.57 46.91 24.11
CA ASN A 867 -17.71 45.63 23.40
C ASN A 867 -16.81 44.51 23.95
N ASP A 868 -16.20 44.70 25.13
CA ASP A 868 -15.33 43.74 25.84
C ASP A 868 -14.12 43.22 25.06
N THR A 869 -13.81 43.81 23.91
CA THR A 869 -12.63 43.42 23.13
C THR A 869 -11.35 44.01 23.75
N ARG A 870 -10.20 43.40 23.42
CA ARG A 870 -8.89 43.86 23.89
C ARG A 870 -8.53 45.26 23.34
N ALA A 871 -9.22 45.74 22.31
CA ALA A 871 -9.07 47.09 21.77
C ALA A 871 -9.53 48.21 22.74
N GLN A 872 -10.30 47.86 23.77
CA GLN A 872 -10.82 48.79 24.78
C GLN A 872 -10.21 48.56 26.17
N LYS A 873 -9.26 47.63 26.27
CA LYS A 873 -8.63 47.21 27.51
C LYS A 873 -7.21 47.76 27.58
N TRP A 874 -6.87 48.29 28.75
CA TRP A 874 -5.61 48.93 29.03
C TRP A 874 -4.99 48.38 30.31
N ILE A 875 -3.67 48.34 30.37
CA ILE A 875 -2.91 48.05 31.58
C ILE A 875 -2.33 49.38 32.05
N VAL A 876 -2.69 49.80 33.26
CA VAL A 876 -2.25 51.07 33.81
C VAL A 876 -1.03 50.81 34.68
N VAL A 877 0.12 51.34 34.25
CA VAL A 877 1.38 51.25 34.99
C VAL A 877 1.74 52.62 35.56
N LYS A 878 1.92 52.72 36.87
CA LYS A 878 2.33 53.94 37.58
C LYS A 878 3.81 54.20 37.36
N ASP A 879 4.13 55.42 36.98
CA ASP A 879 5.50 55.91 36.79
C ASP A 879 5.66 57.24 37.54
N GLY A 880 6.16 57.15 38.78
CA GLY A 880 6.23 58.27 39.71
C GLY A 880 4.84 58.82 40.08
N ASP A 881 4.61 60.09 39.73
CA ASP A 881 3.33 60.80 39.91
C ASP A 881 2.39 60.69 38.70
N ALA A 882 2.80 59.98 37.64
CA ALA A 882 2.04 59.82 36.41
C ALA A 882 1.66 58.34 36.16
N TYR A 883 0.83 58.14 35.14
CA TYR A 883 0.37 56.85 34.65
C TYR A 883 0.77 56.65 33.19
N LYS A 884 1.10 55.41 32.84
CA LYS A 884 1.27 54.91 31.48
C LYS A 884 0.11 53.96 31.19
N PHE A 885 -0.58 54.14 30.06
CA PHE A 885 -1.65 53.25 29.63
C PHE A 885 -1.13 52.36 28.51
N MET A 886 -0.78 51.11 28.84
CA MET A 886 -0.33 50.11 27.87
C MET A 886 -1.53 49.42 27.25
N SER A 887 -1.51 49.19 25.94
CA SER A 887 -2.61 48.52 25.24
C SER A 887 -2.63 47.04 25.57
N ALA A 888 -3.82 46.47 25.78
CA ALA A 888 -3.97 45.03 25.86
C ALA A 888 -3.76 44.33 24.51
N THR A 889 -3.90 45.02 23.36
CA THR A 889 -3.69 44.44 22.01
C THR A 889 -2.24 44.16 21.67
N ASP A 890 -1.32 44.94 22.24
CA ASP A 890 0.13 44.78 22.17
C ASP A 890 0.74 45.61 23.32
N THR A 891 1.34 44.92 24.28
CA THR A 891 1.91 45.55 25.49
C THR A 891 3.12 46.43 25.19
N ASN A 892 3.67 46.42 23.98
CA ASN A 892 4.73 47.35 23.56
C ASN A 892 4.19 48.73 23.15
N LEU A 893 2.87 48.84 22.99
CA LEU A 893 2.21 50.05 22.54
C LEU A 893 1.44 50.73 23.68
N VAL A 894 1.49 52.06 23.73
CA VAL A 894 0.92 52.88 24.80
C VAL A 894 0.11 54.05 24.27
N LEU A 895 -0.76 54.60 25.12
CA LEU A 895 -1.46 55.87 24.87
C LEU A 895 -0.44 57.01 24.75
N ASP A 896 -0.37 57.61 23.57
CA ASP A 896 0.64 58.57 23.16
C ASP A 896 0.02 59.83 22.54
N ILE A 897 0.71 60.95 22.73
CA ILE A 897 0.37 62.21 22.11
C ILE A 897 1.12 62.33 20.78
N SER A 898 0.39 62.45 19.66
CA SER A 898 1.02 62.47 18.35
C SER A 898 2.07 63.57 18.23
N ARG A 899 3.32 63.16 17.94
CA ARG A 899 4.51 64.02 17.85
C ARG A 899 4.83 64.81 19.14
N GLY A 900 4.24 64.45 20.28
CA GLY A 900 4.43 65.14 21.57
C GLY A 900 3.86 66.56 21.62
N LEU A 901 3.03 66.97 20.66
CA LEU A 901 2.50 68.33 20.56
C LEU A 901 1.48 68.63 21.67
N THR A 902 1.39 69.89 22.10
CA THR A 902 0.50 70.32 23.19
C THR A 902 -0.59 71.30 22.74
N ALA A 903 -0.85 71.38 21.43
CA ALA A 903 -1.90 72.21 20.87
C ALA A 903 -3.28 71.54 20.99
N ASN A 904 -4.33 72.35 21.16
CA ASN A 904 -5.71 71.86 21.12
C ASN A 904 -5.98 71.11 19.82
N GLY A 905 -6.65 69.96 19.93
CA GLY A 905 -7.01 69.12 18.80
C GLY A 905 -5.93 68.13 18.35
N THR A 906 -4.76 68.13 18.99
CA THR A 906 -3.69 67.14 18.74
C THR A 906 -4.26 65.74 18.96
N ALA A 907 -4.16 64.87 17.96
CA ALA A 907 -4.68 63.51 18.05
C ALA A 907 -3.90 62.69 19.09
N LEU A 908 -4.63 61.87 19.85
CA LEU A 908 -4.01 60.79 20.59
C LEU A 908 -3.92 59.55 19.72
N GLN A 909 -2.85 58.81 19.90
CA GLN A 909 -2.52 57.66 19.10
C GLN A 909 -1.99 56.54 19.98
N LEU A 910 -1.95 55.35 19.40
CA LEU A 910 -1.19 54.23 19.91
C LEU A 910 0.26 54.36 19.40
N TYR A 911 1.28 54.24 20.25
CA TYR A 911 2.68 54.33 19.82
C TYR A 911 3.61 53.45 20.65
N TYR A 912 4.77 53.06 20.09
CA TYR A 912 5.77 52.30 20.84
C TYR A 912 6.21 53.03 22.08
N ASN A 913 6.29 52.33 23.21
CA ASN A 913 6.82 52.90 24.44
C ASN A 913 8.24 53.43 24.21
N ASN A 914 8.42 54.74 24.38
CA ASN A 914 9.69 55.44 24.25
C ASN A 914 10.03 56.27 25.51
N ASP A 915 9.24 56.09 26.57
CA ASP A 915 9.42 56.68 27.90
C ASP A 915 9.47 58.21 27.92
N THR A 916 8.87 58.88 26.92
CA THR A 916 8.73 60.33 26.89
C THR A 916 7.52 60.82 27.69
N GLY A 917 7.52 62.13 28.03
CA GLY A 917 6.36 62.78 28.65
C GLY A 917 5.08 62.77 27.80
N ALA A 918 5.20 62.50 26.49
CA ALA A 918 4.06 62.31 25.59
C ALA A 918 3.24 61.05 25.91
N GLN A 919 3.80 60.13 26.70
CA GLN A 919 3.22 58.83 27.06
C GLN A 919 2.91 58.72 28.56
N ARG A 920 2.88 59.86 29.26
CA ARG A 920 2.66 59.95 30.71
C ARG A 920 1.51 60.89 31.01
N TRP A 921 0.65 60.44 31.91
CA TRP A 921 -0.64 61.05 32.19
C TRP A 921 -0.80 61.27 33.69
N VAL A 922 -1.07 62.51 34.09
CA VAL A 922 -1.32 62.86 35.49
C VAL A 922 -2.81 63.04 35.73
N SER A 923 -3.31 62.53 36.85
CA SER A 923 -4.68 62.83 37.27
C SER A 923 -4.77 64.31 37.66
N VAL A 924 -5.73 65.03 37.09
CA VAL A 924 -5.98 66.44 37.40
C VAL A 924 -7.37 66.61 37.99
N LYS A 925 -7.44 67.38 39.08
CA LYS A 925 -8.69 67.69 39.80
C LYS A 925 -9.42 68.86 39.23
#